data_AF-A0A939MEJ4-F1
#
_entry.id   AF-A0A939MEJ4-F1
#
_cell.length_a   1.000
_cell.length_b   1.000
_cell.length_c   1.000
_cell.angle_alpha   90.00
_cell.angle_beta   90.00
_cell.angle_gamma   90.00
#
_symmetry.space_group_name_H-M   'P 1'
#
loop_
_entity.id
_entity.type
_entity.pdbx_description
1 polymer ?
#
loop_
_entity_poly.entity_id
_entity_poly.type
_entity_poly.pdbx_seq_one_letter_code
_entity_poly.pdbx_strand_id
1 'polypeptide(L)'
;MSYDVVVSTDSDVIIQTEPGADVTVAADFEVVEIDIPEQGPPGPPGPRGNSVLYGVGPPPAGIGINGDFYIDTATHFIYGPKSGGVWPAGVSLTGPQGPRGNSVLYGSTDPTGANGVDGDFWINTTTHFIFGPKASGAWPAGTSLIGPQGPQGAQGVRGSLWYEGAGAPGTISGALAEDNYLNTTNGDVYTYSGTSWGSPVGNIRGPQGVPGPQGNQGVPGATGQRGSLWYEGAGAPGTISGALANDNYLNVTTGDVYNYSGSAWGSPVGNIRGPQGPQGPVGQVPEAPTDGGYYARRNSAWVAAVDVGAVRFDAAQALTDAQAEQARKNVYAAPFDALAYNGMQINGACEVSQERPLGQATTTGYFCDGWATVRAGTSAGYGFLGGGAAPLFSWASSYQTTAQAVMGAGDYVVLYQPIEGWRVARLGWGAAAAQPMTIGFWSCHARPGLYSVAIKNGGATRSYAATYNHAAANVAQWNVITIPGDTTGTWAKDNTSGVIVVFTLACGSTYTAPAANTWYGGNYNAVPGQVNGVQATSESFRIGNFIVLPGVEAPPASRSQYIMRPFDQELTTCQRYLRRTYDYGVAAGAVTNTGMMNFYVDNLPSASGRAMYFPIVLYPPMRVAPTVQTYSPGTGAAGKARSGNSGGDMSCAANYGSSTGFSLSINDPNTAAAVNAQFHWEANARL
;
A
#
# COMPACT_ATOMS: atom_id res chain seq x y z
N MET A 1 -18.10 -3.76 61.13
CA MET A 1 -18.54 -5.07 60.61
C MET A 1 -18.88 -4.86 59.15
N SER A 2 -18.02 -5.35 58.26
CA SER A 2 -18.25 -5.38 56.82
C SER A 2 -19.30 -6.44 56.53
N TYR A 3 -20.39 -6.05 55.87
CA TYR A 3 -21.39 -6.97 55.34
C TYR A 3 -21.32 -6.91 53.81
N ASP A 4 -21.00 -8.05 53.22
CA ASP A 4 -21.03 -8.26 51.77
C ASP A 4 -22.49 -8.26 51.31
N VAL A 5 -22.85 -7.28 50.48
CA VAL A 5 -24.14 -7.26 49.78
C VAL A 5 -23.95 -8.02 48.47
N VAL A 6 -24.47 -9.25 48.43
CA VAL A 6 -24.61 -10.01 47.18
C VAL A 6 -25.87 -9.52 46.49
N VAL A 7 -25.69 -8.76 45.41
CA VAL A 7 -26.80 -8.37 44.52
C VAL A 7 -27.06 -9.52 43.55
N SER A 8 -28.14 -10.25 43.81
CA SER A 8 -28.74 -11.18 42.84
C SER A 8 -29.62 -10.37 41.90
N THR A 9 -29.34 -10.43 40.60
CA THR A 9 -30.20 -9.89 39.55
C THR A 9 -31.46 -10.74 39.47
N ASP A 10 -32.49 -10.36 40.20
CA ASP A 10 -33.86 -10.31 39.70
C ASP A 10 -34.73 -9.55 40.69
N SER A 11 -35.63 -8.76 40.12
CA SER A 11 -36.39 -7.68 40.71
C SER A 11 -37.33 -8.11 41.84
N ASP A 12 -36.83 -8.26 43.06
CA ASP A 12 -37.63 -8.16 44.30
C ASP A 12 -36.73 -7.96 45.52
N VAL A 13 -36.81 -6.79 46.16
CA VAL A 13 -36.14 -6.54 47.45
C VAL A 13 -37.06 -7.00 48.56
N ILE A 14 -36.87 -8.25 49.03
CA ILE A 14 -37.55 -8.75 50.22
C ILE A 14 -36.73 -8.35 51.45
N ILE A 15 -37.22 -7.34 52.18
CA ILE A 15 -36.69 -6.99 53.50
C ILE A 15 -37.36 -7.92 54.52
N GLN A 16 -36.65 -8.93 55.02
CA GLN A 16 -37.09 -9.68 56.19
C GLN A 16 -36.79 -8.88 57.45
N THR A 17 -37.83 -8.49 58.18
CA THR A 17 -37.72 -7.98 59.56
C THR A 17 -38.28 -9.01 60.54
N GLU A 18 -37.64 -9.12 61.71
CA GLU A 18 -38.08 -9.93 62.84
C GLU A 18 -39.55 -9.62 63.25
N PRO A 19 -40.28 -10.57 63.86
CA PRO A 19 -41.69 -10.37 64.19
C PRO A 19 -41.85 -9.30 65.28
N GLY A 20 -42.49 -8.18 64.94
CA GLY A 20 -42.92 -7.16 65.91
C GLY A 20 -42.40 -5.73 65.71
N ALA A 21 -41.82 -5.39 64.56
CA ALA A 21 -41.48 -4.00 64.24
C ALA A 21 -42.54 -3.36 63.32
N ASP A 22 -43.37 -2.48 63.88
CA ASP A 22 -44.24 -1.59 63.10
C ASP A 22 -43.38 -0.51 62.42
N VAL A 23 -43.27 -0.57 61.09
CA VAL A 23 -42.70 0.52 60.29
C VAL A 23 -43.84 1.26 59.62
N THR A 24 -44.24 2.39 60.22
CA THR A 24 -45.09 3.38 59.56
C THR A 24 -44.20 4.52 59.09
N VAL A 25 -44.04 4.67 57.78
CA VAL A 25 -43.51 5.92 57.20
C VAL A 25 -44.62 6.55 56.38
N ALA A 26 -45.30 7.51 57.00
CA ALA A 26 -46.17 8.47 56.33
C ALA A 26 -45.51 9.83 56.44
N ALA A 27 -45.01 10.34 55.31
CA ALA A 27 -44.78 11.76 55.05
C ALA A 27 -44.47 11.92 53.55
N ASP A 28 -45.52 12.27 52.81
CA ASP A 28 -45.56 13.08 51.59
C ASP A 28 -44.22 13.36 50.90
N PHE A 29 -43.87 12.49 49.96
CA PHE A 29 -43.16 12.92 48.75
C PHE A 29 -44.16 12.86 47.60
N GLU A 30 -44.51 14.01 47.05
CA GLU A 30 -45.12 14.11 45.73
C GLU A 30 -44.06 13.68 44.72
N VAL A 31 -44.03 12.38 44.42
CA VAL A 31 -43.43 11.89 43.19
C VAL A 31 -44.40 12.30 42.09
N VAL A 32 -44.03 13.31 41.31
CA VAL A 32 -44.64 13.52 40.01
C VAL A 32 -44.30 12.29 39.19
N GLU A 33 -45.23 11.33 39.13
CA GLU A 33 -45.23 10.31 38.09
C GLU A 33 -45.39 11.05 36.76
N ILE A 34 -44.26 11.27 36.09
CA ILE A 34 -44.29 11.44 34.64
C ILE A 34 -44.66 10.06 34.12
N ASP A 35 -45.93 9.88 33.77
CA ASP A 35 -46.34 8.82 32.85
C ASP A 35 -45.55 9.04 31.55
N ILE A 36 -44.41 8.36 31.45
CA ILE A 36 -43.77 8.13 30.17
C ILE A 36 -44.73 7.15 29.49
N PRO A 37 -45.44 7.53 28.40
CA PRO A 37 -46.32 6.58 27.75
C PRO A 37 -45.48 5.36 27.39
N GLU A 38 -45.91 4.18 27.85
CA GLU A 38 -45.32 2.91 27.42
C GLU A 38 -45.15 2.98 25.90
N GLN A 39 -43.92 2.77 25.44
CA GLN A 39 -43.63 2.65 24.03
C GLN A 39 -44.60 1.59 23.48
N GLY A 40 -45.53 2.02 22.62
CA GLY A 40 -46.52 1.12 22.05
C GLY A 40 -45.83 -0.13 21.49
N PRO A 41 -46.51 -1.29 21.49
CA PRO A 41 -45.89 -2.56 21.12
C PRO A 41 -45.12 -2.37 19.81
N PRO A 42 -43.86 -2.87 19.73
CA PRO A 42 -43.05 -2.76 18.52
C PRO A 42 -43.92 -3.12 17.32
N GLY A 43 -43.94 -2.23 16.31
CA GLY A 43 -44.66 -2.52 15.08
C GLY A 43 -44.24 -3.89 14.55
N PRO A 44 -45.15 -4.66 13.93
CA PRO A 44 -44.79 -5.97 13.41
C PRO A 44 -43.53 -5.85 12.55
N PRO A 45 -42.56 -6.79 12.68
CA PRO A 45 -41.35 -6.76 11.89
C PRO A 45 -41.70 -6.52 10.42
N GLY A 46 -41.04 -5.55 9.79
CA GLY A 46 -41.22 -5.29 8.37
C GLY A 46 -41.02 -6.57 7.56
N PRO A 47 -41.72 -6.75 6.42
CA PRO A 47 -41.54 -7.93 5.58
C PRO A 47 -40.05 -8.13 5.28
N ARG A 48 -39.58 -9.38 5.35
CA ARG A 48 -38.18 -9.72 5.09
C ARG A 48 -37.77 -9.16 3.73
N GLY A 49 -36.70 -8.34 3.70
CA GLY A 49 -36.17 -7.79 2.47
C GLY A 49 -35.61 -8.85 1.53
N ASN A 50 -35.57 -8.53 0.23
CA ASN A 50 -34.98 -9.39 -0.79
C ASN A 50 -33.50 -9.66 -0.49
N SER A 51 -33.07 -10.90 -0.67
CA SER A 51 -31.71 -11.37 -0.38
C SER A 51 -30.97 -11.81 -1.65
N VAL A 52 -29.63 -11.83 -1.60
CA VAL A 52 -28.79 -12.50 -2.61
C VAL A 52 -28.30 -13.81 -2.03
N LEU A 53 -28.77 -14.92 -2.60
CA LEU A 53 -28.42 -16.29 -2.23
C LEU A 53 -27.22 -16.77 -3.06
N TYR A 54 -26.56 -17.85 -2.64
CA TYR A 54 -25.47 -18.46 -3.40
C TYR A 54 -25.43 -19.98 -3.23
N GLY A 55 -24.85 -20.68 -4.20
CA GLY A 55 -24.60 -22.11 -4.12
C GLY A 55 -24.02 -22.68 -5.41
N VAL A 56 -23.76 -23.98 -5.41
CA VAL A 56 -23.15 -24.70 -6.54
C VAL A 56 -24.26 -25.20 -7.47
N GLY A 57 -24.31 -24.71 -8.71
CA GLY A 57 -25.31 -25.05 -9.72
C GLY A 57 -26.51 -24.08 -9.76
N PRO A 58 -27.42 -24.23 -10.76
CA PRO A 58 -28.60 -23.38 -10.89
C PRO A 58 -29.51 -23.46 -9.65
N PRO A 59 -30.19 -22.37 -9.26
CA PRO A 59 -30.99 -22.35 -8.05
C PRO A 59 -32.18 -23.31 -8.13
N PRO A 60 -32.36 -24.21 -7.13
CA PRO A 60 -33.59 -24.99 -7.01
C PRO A 60 -34.83 -24.10 -6.86
N ALA A 61 -35.98 -24.53 -7.39
CA ALA A 61 -37.22 -23.76 -7.30
C ALA A 61 -37.66 -23.47 -5.86
N GLY A 62 -37.30 -24.34 -4.90
CA GLY A 62 -37.66 -24.22 -3.48
C GLY A 62 -36.84 -23.21 -2.66
N ILE A 63 -35.74 -22.66 -3.19
CA ILE A 63 -34.91 -21.70 -2.45
C ILE A 63 -35.26 -20.25 -2.80
N GLY A 64 -35.26 -19.37 -1.81
CA GLY A 64 -35.55 -17.94 -1.96
C GLY A 64 -37.02 -17.60 -2.17
N ILE A 65 -37.35 -16.35 -1.88
CA ILE A 65 -38.68 -15.74 -2.10
C ILE A 65 -38.68 -14.86 -3.37
N ASN A 66 -39.86 -14.46 -3.83
CA ASN A 66 -39.96 -13.53 -4.96
C ASN A 66 -39.27 -12.21 -4.61
N GLY A 67 -38.39 -11.75 -5.49
CA GLY A 67 -37.52 -10.60 -5.30
C GLY A 67 -36.06 -10.95 -5.03
N ASP A 68 -35.76 -12.19 -4.62
CA ASP A 68 -34.38 -12.62 -4.34
C ASP A 68 -33.55 -12.78 -5.62
N PHE A 69 -32.23 -12.65 -5.47
CA PHE A 69 -31.24 -13.01 -6.48
C PHE A 69 -30.45 -14.24 -6.00
N TYR A 70 -29.84 -14.98 -6.93
CA TYR A 70 -29.01 -16.14 -6.63
C TYR A 70 -27.76 -16.15 -7.50
N ILE A 71 -26.60 -16.48 -6.91
CA ILE A 71 -25.33 -16.64 -7.62
C ILE A 71 -24.95 -18.13 -7.65
N ASP A 72 -24.87 -18.70 -8.85
CA ASP A 72 -24.26 -20.01 -9.07
C ASP A 72 -22.73 -19.86 -9.06
N THR A 73 -22.09 -20.38 -8.02
CA THR A 73 -20.64 -20.29 -7.82
C THR A 73 -19.84 -21.28 -8.67
N ALA A 74 -20.49 -22.23 -9.34
CA ALA A 74 -19.83 -23.14 -10.28
C ALA A 74 -19.73 -22.53 -11.68
N THR A 75 -20.83 -21.94 -12.16
CA THR A 75 -20.92 -21.41 -13.53
C THR A 75 -20.75 -19.89 -13.59
N HIS A 76 -20.74 -19.20 -12.45
CA HIS A 76 -20.70 -17.74 -12.32
C HIS A 76 -21.90 -17.07 -12.98
N PHE A 77 -23.07 -17.70 -12.94
CA PHE A 77 -24.31 -17.09 -13.40
C PHE A 77 -25.05 -16.44 -12.22
N ILE A 78 -25.63 -15.26 -12.47
CA ILE A 78 -26.60 -14.64 -11.57
C ILE A 78 -28.03 -14.87 -12.08
N TYR A 79 -28.90 -15.31 -11.20
CA TYR A 79 -30.32 -15.56 -11.46
C TYR A 79 -31.12 -14.56 -10.63
N GLY A 80 -32.05 -13.84 -11.24
CA GLY A 80 -33.00 -13.00 -10.50
C GLY A 80 -33.43 -11.72 -11.22
N PRO A 81 -34.39 -10.98 -10.64
CA PRO A 81 -35.08 -11.31 -9.39
C PRO A 81 -36.04 -12.50 -9.57
N LYS A 82 -36.15 -13.38 -8.57
CA LYS A 82 -37.14 -14.48 -8.57
C LYS A 82 -38.54 -13.90 -8.66
N SER A 83 -39.41 -14.45 -9.50
CA SER A 83 -40.77 -13.94 -9.66
C SER A 83 -41.75 -15.08 -9.89
N GLY A 84 -42.93 -15.01 -9.27
CA GLY A 84 -43.94 -16.07 -9.37
C GLY A 84 -43.47 -17.46 -8.88
N GLY A 85 -42.49 -17.52 -7.97
CA GLY A 85 -41.89 -18.77 -7.50
C GLY A 85 -40.85 -19.36 -8.45
N VAL A 86 -40.57 -18.71 -9.59
CA VAL A 86 -39.68 -19.20 -10.64
C VAL A 86 -38.43 -18.31 -10.72
N TRP A 87 -37.28 -18.96 -10.88
CA TRP A 87 -36.02 -18.28 -11.17
C TRP A 87 -35.94 -17.98 -12.68
N PRO A 88 -35.69 -16.72 -13.08
CA PRO A 88 -35.46 -16.40 -14.49
C PRO A 88 -34.17 -17.04 -15.00
N ALA A 89 -33.98 -17.09 -16.32
CA ALA A 89 -32.74 -17.57 -16.91
C ALA A 89 -31.54 -16.78 -16.38
N GLY A 90 -30.46 -17.48 -16.02
CA GLY A 90 -29.27 -16.85 -15.47
C GLY A 90 -28.56 -15.98 -16.50
N VAL A 91 -27.88 -14.94 -16.01
CA VAL A 91 -26.97 -14.09 -16.78
C VAL A 91 -25.53 -14.38 -16.33
N SER A 92 -24.62 -14.60 -17.28
CA SER A 92 -23.20 -14.83 -16.95
C SER A 92 -22.60 -13.58 -16.32
N LEU A 93 -21.92 -13.74 -15.18
CA LEU A 93 -21.07 -12.72 -14.56
C LEU A 93 -19.65 -12.70 -15.15
N THR A 94 -19.32 -13.66 -16.02
CA THR A 94 -18.04 -13.69 -16.74
C THR A 94 -18.21 -13.13 -18.16
N GLY A 95 -17.34 -12.20 -18.53
CA GLY A 95 -17.26 -11.68 -19.91
C GLY A 95 -16.64 -12.70 -20.88
N PRO A 96 -16.72 -12.46 -22.20
CA PRO A 96 -16.06 -13.32 -23.18
C PRO A 96 -14.54 -13.36 -22.91
N GLN A 97 -13.96 -14.56 -22.95
CA GLN A 97 -12.51 -14.75 -22.82
C GLN A 97 -11.79 -13.96 -23.92
N GLY A 98 -10.78 -13.16 -23.55
CA GLY A 98 -9.96 -12.41 -24.51
C GLY A 98 -9.19 -13.34 -25.47
N PRO A 99 -8.72 -12.83 -26.63
CA PRO A 99 -7.92 -13.62 -27.56
C PRO A 99 -6.69 -14.21 -26.86
N ARG A 100 -6.39 -15.48 -27.15
CA ARG A 100 -5.19 -16.14 -26.64
C ARG A 100 -3.94 -15.40 -27.13
N GLY A 101 -3.02 -15.07 -26.23
CA GLY A 101 -1.73 -14.49 -26.59
C GLY A 101 -0.79 -15.50 -27.27
N ASN A 102 0.17 -14.99 -28.04
CA ASN A 102 1.19 -15.80 -28.71
C ASN A 102 2.03 -16.58 -27.68
N SER A 103 2.31 -17.84 -27.96
CA SER A 103 3.01 -18.78 -27.08
C SER A 103 4.36 -19.19 -27.67
N VAL A 104 5.30 -19.59 -26.80
CA VAL A 104 6.49 -20.36 -27.20
C VAL A 104 6.19 -21.83 -26.92
N LEU A 105 6.03 -22.61 -27.98
CA LEU A 105 5.77 -24.04 -27.96
C LEU A 105 7.09 -24.83 -28.05
N TYR A 106 7.05 -26.13 -27.77
CA TYR A 106 8.22 -26.98 -27.87
C TYR A 106 7.86 -28.42 -28.29
N GLY A 107 8.84 -29.12 -28.85
CA GLY A 107 8.74 -30.54 -29.16
C GLY A 107 10.09 -31.13 -29.57
N SER A 108 10.15 -32.46 -29.68
CA SER A 108 11.35 -33.19 -30.11
C SER A 108 11.56 -33.22 -31.62
N THR A 109 10.63 -32.65 -32.40
CA THR A 109 10.71 -32.53 -33.86
C THR A 109 10.42 -31.11 -34.30
N ASP A 110 10.76 -30.80 -35.55
CA ASP A 110 10.43 -29.51 -36.16
C ASP A 110 8.90 -29.34 -36.23
N PRO A 111 8.39 -28.11 -36.10
CA PRO A 111 6.96 -27.89 -36.08
C PRO A 111 6.35 -28.11 -37.46
N THR A 112 5.19 -28.75 -37.49
CA THR A 112 4.36 -28.88 -38.69
C THR A 112 3.32 -27.76 -38.76
N GLY A 113 2.66 -27.59 -39.91
CA GLY A 113 1.56 -26.65 -40.06
C GLY A 113 0.41 -26.85 -39.06
N ALA A 114 0.25 -28.05 -38.50
CA ALA A 114 -0.75 -28.36 -37.47
C ALA A 114 -0.36 -27.88 -36.06
N ASN A 115 0.91 -27.54 -35.83
CA ASN A 115 1.41 -27.09 -34.54
C ASN A 115 1.29 -25.58 -34.40
N GLY A 116 0.67 -25.10 -33.32
CA GLY A 116 0.53 -23.67 -32.98
C GLY A 116 -0.35 -22.87 -33.94
N VAL A 117 -0.62 -21.61 -33.57
CA VAL A 117 -1.31 -20.62 -34.39
C VAL A 117 -0.34 -19.54 -34.87
N ASP A 118 -0.77 -18.72 -35.83
CA ASP A 118 0.04 -17.60 -36.30
C ASP A 118 0.41 -16.66 -35.13
N GLY A 119 1.68 -16.27 -35.07
CA GLY A 119 2.26 -15.50 -33.98
C GLY A 119 3.06 -16.34 -32.96
N ASP A 120 2.87 -17.66 -32.92
CA ASP A 120 3.60 -18.55 -32.01
C ASP A 120 5.08 -18.73 -32.43
N PHE A 121 5.93 -19.05 -31.45
CA PHE A 121 7.29 -19.54 -31.65
C PHE A 121 7.36 -21.02 -31.26
N TRP A 122 8.32 -21.77 -31.80
CA TRP A 122 8.52 -23.19 -31.49
C TRP A 122 9.99 -23.49 -31.27
N ILE A 123 10.32 -24.27 -30.23
CA ILE A 123 11.68 -24.77 -29.98
C ILE A 123 11.71 -26.27 -30.22
N ASN A 124 12.53 -26.72 -31.16
CA ASN A 124 12.89 -28.12 -31.27
C ASN A 124 13.94 -28.44 -30.21
N THR A 125 13.57 -29.21 -29.19
CA THR A 125 14.43 -29.54 -28.05
C THR A 125 15.52 -30.56 -28.37
N THR A 126 15.42 -31.24 -29.52
CA THR A 126 16.40 -32.24 -29.98
C THR A 126 17.45 -31.61 -30.90
N THR A 127 17.04 -30.73 -31.81
CA THR A 127 17.98 -30.04 -32.72
C THR A 127 18.47 -28.71 -32.18
N HIS A 128 17.82 -28.17 -31.14
CA HIS A 128 18.05 -26.85 -30.57
C HIS A 128 17.82 -25.71 -31.58
N PHE A 129 16.85 -25.87 -32.47
CA PHE A 129 16.42 -24.80 -33.37
C PHE A 129 15.18 -24.10 -32.82
N ILE A 130 15.12 -22.77 -32.99
CA ILE A 130 13.90 -21.97 -32.78
C ILE A 130 13.28 -21.60 -34.12
N PHE A 131 11.98 -21.79 -34.25
CA PHE A 131 11.17 -21.47 -35.42
C PHE A 131 10.16 -20.39 -35.01
N GLY A 132 10.01 -19.34 -35.81
CA GLY A 132 8.93 -18.36 -35.60
C GLY A 132 9.31 -16.90 -35.90
N PRO A 133 8.32 -15.99 -35.83
CA PRO A 133 6.91 -16.29 -35.54
C PRO A 133 6.23 -17.04 -36.71
N LYS A 134 5.31 -17.96 -36.40
CA LYS A 134 4.47 -18.63 -37.42
C LYS A 134 3.61 -17.58 -38.12
N ALA A 135 3.48 -17.66 -39.45
CA ALA A 135 2.69 -16.70 -40.22
C ALA A 135 2.00 -17.39 -41.40
N SER A 136 0.73 -17.06 -41.62
CA SER A 136 -0.10 -17.62 -42.70
C SER A 136 -0.15 -19.15 -42.68
N GLY A 137 -0.21 -19.76 -41.49
CA GLY A 137 -0.23 -21.20 -41.30
C GLY A 137 1.11 -21.92 -41.51
N ALA A 138 2.19 -21.19 -41.84
CA ALA A 138 3.50 -21.74 -42.12
C ALA A 138 4.55 -21.31 -41.10
N TRP A 139 5.46 -22.23 -40.79
CA TRP A 139 6.63 -21.95 -39.95
C TRP A 139 7.81 -21.49 -40.81
N PRO A 140 8.49 -20.39 -40.46
CA PRO A 140 9.72 -19.97 -41.14
C PRO A 140 10.86 -20.96 -40.85
N ALA A 141 11.95 -20.88 -41.62
CA ALA A 141 13.14 -21.69 -41.41
C ALA A 141 13.69 -21.49 -39.98
N GLY A 142 14.06 -22.59 -39.33
CA GLY A 142 14.57 -22.55 -37.96
C GLY A 142 15.94 -21.86 -37.87
N THR A 143 16.20 -21.23 -36.73
CA THR A 143 17.51 -20.67 -36.36
C THR A 143 18.14 -21.51 -35.25
N SER A 144 19.41 -21.90 -35.39
CA SER A 144 20.13 -22.65 -34.34
C SER A 144 20.30 -21.80 -33.10
N LEU A 145 19.94 -22.34 -31.94
CA LEU A 145 20.23 -21.76 -30.61
C LEU A 145 21.63 -22.13 -30.12
N ILE A 146 22.31 -23.06 -30.79
CA ILE A 146 23.69 -23.43 -30.50
C ILE A 146 24.60 -22.71 -31.51
N GLY A 147 25.52 -21.90 -30.99
CA GLY A 147 26.57 -21.26 -31.79
C GLY A 147 27.59 -22.27 -32.33
N PRO A 148 28.43 -21.89 -33.30
CA PRO A 148 29.47 -22.78 -33.82
C PRO A 148 30.38 -23.27 -32.68
N GLN A 149 30.67 -24.57 -32.65
CA GLN A 149 31.59 -25.17 -31.67
C GLN A 149 32.99 -24.53 -31.82
N GLY A 150 33.57 -24.06 -30.72
CA GLY A 150 34.94 -23.55 -30.71
C GLY A 150 35.97 -24.64 -31.05
N PRO A 151 37.18 -24.27 -31.52
CA PRO A 151 38.23 -25.25 -31.83
C PRO A 151 38.56 -26.12 -30.60
N GLN A 152 38.57 -27.44 -30.80
CA GLN A 152 38.86 -28.42 -29.76
C GLN A 152 40.31 -28.30 -29.26
N GLY A 153 40.50 -28.24 -27.94
CA GLY A 153 41.83 -28.23 -27.31
C GLY A 153 42.59 -29.55 -27.51
N ALA A 154 43.92 -29.49 -27.50
CA ALA A 154 44.77 -30.67 -27.65
C ALA A 154 44.52 -31.70 -26.51
N GLN A 155 44.39 -32.96 -26.87
CA GLN A 155 44.16 -34.07 -25.95
C GLN A 155 45.40 -34.33 -25.08
N GLY A 156 45.22 -34.47 -23.75
CA GLY A 156 46.29 -34.78 -22.81
C GLY A 156 46.86 -36.20 -22.98
N VAL A 157 48.12 -36.38 -22.57
CA VAL A 157 48.85 -37.66 -22.67
C VAL A 157 48.29 -38.68 -21.67
N ARG A 158 48.15 -39.95 -22.09
CA ARG A 158 47.69 -41.09 -21.27
C ARG A 158 48.70 -41.41 -20.16
N GLY A 159 48.23 -41.71 -18.95
CA GLY A 159 49.05 -42.18 -17.81
C GLY A 159 49.43 -43.67 -17.87
N SER A 160 50.10 -44.16 -16.82
CA SER A 160 50.61 -45.54 -16.72
C SER A 160 49.51 -46.62 -16.54
N LEU A 161 49.70 -47.80 -17.11
CA LEU A 161 48.84 -48.99 -16.98
C LEU A 161 49.50 -50.13 -16.19
N TRP A 162 48.68 -51.13 -15.81
CA TRP A 162 49.10 -52.40 -15.24
C TRP A 162 48.77 -53.57 -16.18
N TYR A 163 49.71 -54.51 -16.29
CA TYR A 163 49.61 -55.75 -17.05
C TYR A 163 49.85 -56.96 -16.12
N GLU A 164 49.40 -58.16 -16.50
CA GLU A 164 49.66 -59.39 -15.73
C GLU A 164 49.84 -60.61 -16.63
N GLY A 165 50.56 -61.62 -16.15
CA GLY A 165 50.74 -62.89 -16.86
C GLY A 165 51.64 -63.88 -16.12
N ALA A 166 51.64 -65.13 -16.60
CA ALA A 166 52.47 -66.18 -16.04
C ALA A 166 53.90 -66.09 -16.59
N GLY A 167 54.90 -65.92 -15.71
CA GLY A 167 56.31 -65.73 -16.08
C GLY A 167 56.73 -64.27 -16.22
N ALA A 168 58.03 -64.05 -16.48
CA ALA A 168 58.59 -62.72 -16.66
C ALA A 168 57.98 -62.03 -17.90
N PRO A 169 57.78 -60.69 -17.87
CA PRO A 169 57.15 -59.97 -18.97
C PRO A 169 57.99 -60.07 -20.26
N GLY A 170 57.32 -60.45 -21.36
CA GLY A 170 57.86 -60.36 -22.71
C GLY A 170 57.67 -58.97 -23.33
N THR A 171 57.75 -58.87 -24.66
CA THR A 171 57.41 -57.64 -25.39
C THR A 171 55.90 -57.41 -25.36
N ILE A 172 55.45 -56.31 -24.75
CA ILE A 172 54.04 -55.92 -24.68
C ILE A 172 53.84 -54.68 -25.57
N SER A 173 53.03 -54.83 -26.62
CA SER A 173 52.77 -53.75 -27.58
C SER A 173 52.03 -52.59 -26.91
N GLY A 174 52.53 -51.36 -27.10
CA GLY A 174 51.94 -50.15 -26.55
C GLY A 174 52.25 -49.88 -25.06
N ALA A 175 53.20 -50.63 -24.46
CA ALA A 175 53.72 -50.31 -23.15
C ALA A 175 54.50 -48.98 -23.19
N LEU A 176 54.20 -48.08 -22.28
CA LEU A 176 54.88 -46.80 -22.09
C LEU A 176 55.74 -46.83 -20.83
N ALA A 177 56.69 -45.89 -20.73
CA ALA A 177 57.47 -45.75 -19.50
C ALA A 177 56.54 -45.61 -18.28
N GLU A 178 56.92 -46.27 -17.18
CA GLU A 178 56.16 -46.36 -15.92
C GLU A 178 54.96 -47.31 -15.91
N ASP A 179 54.66 -48.00 -17.02
CA ASP A 179 53.71 -49.12 -16.99
C ASP A 179 54.25 -50.26 -16.09
N ASN A 180 53.37 -50.97 -15.41
CA ASN A 180 53.73 -52.03 -14.45
C ASN A 180 53.23 -53.41 -14.92
N TYR A 181 53.93 -54.47 -14.54
CA TYR A 181 53.56 -55.85 -14.86
C TYR A 181 53.70 -56.77 -13.64
N LEU A 182 52.67 -57.57 -13.37
CA LEU A 182 52.68 -58.59 -12.32
C LEU A 182 52.89 -59.99 -12.90
N ASN A 183 53.97 -60.67 -12.48
CA ASN A 183 54.18 -62.08 -12.74
C ASN A 183 53.35 -62.92 -11.76
N THR A 184 52.28 -63.52 -12.26
CA THR A 184 51.33 -64.30 -11.45
C THR A 184 51.88 -65.67 -11.04
N THR A 185 53.00 -66.12 -11.60
CA THR A 185 53.64 -67.40 -11.24
C THR A 185 54.40 -67.31 -9.92
N ASN A 186 55.15 -66.23 -9.69
CA ASN A 186 56.03 -66.09 -8.53
C ASN A 186 55.77 -64.83 -7.68
N GLY A 187 54.91 -63.92 -8.15
CA GLY A 187 54.56 -62.69 -7.44
C GLY A 187 55.50 -61.51 -7.71
N ASP A 188 56.45 -61.63 -8.64
CA ASP A 188 57.35 -60.53 -8.99
C ASP A 188 56.60 -59.41 -9.73
N VAL A 189 56.90 -58.16 -9.39
CA VAL A 189 56.38 -56.96 -10.06
C VAL A 189 57.51 -56.32 -10.85
N TYR A 190 57.22 -55.87 -12.07
CA TYR A 190 58.15 -55.22 -12.99
C TYR A 190 57.60 -53.84 -13.38
N THR A 191 58.48 -52.91 -13.74
CA THR A 191 58.09 -51.59 -14.26
C THR A 191 58.83 -51.33 -15.59
N TYR A 192 58.10 -50.92 -16.63
CA TYR A 192 58.66 -50.65 -17.94
C TYR A 192 59.41 -49.32 -17.94
N SER A 193 60.69 -49.36 -18.30
CA SER A 193 61.56 -48.18 -18.39
C SER A 193 61.30 -47.29 -19.63
N GLY A 194 60.40 -47.72 -20.51
CA GLY A 194 60.22 -47.13 -21.85
C GLY A 194 60.98 -47.89 -22.95
N THR A 195 61.94 -48.74 -22.59
CA THR A 195 62.67 -49.60 -23.54
C THR A 195 62.68 -51.08 -23.14
N SER A 196 62.60 -51.40 -21.84
CA SER A 196 62.54 -52.79 -21.34
C SER A 196 61.87 -52.88 -19.96
N TRP A 197 61.38 -54.07 -19.60
CA TRP A 197 60.75 -54.35 -18.30
C TRP A 197 61.73 -54.56 -17.13
N GLY A 198 63.04 -54.62 -17.40
CA GLY A 198 64.07 -54.73 -16.39
C GLY A 198 63.97 -55.97 -15.47
N SER A 199 64.59 -55.89 -14.31
CA SER A 199 64.46 -56.87 -13.21
C SER A 199 63.25 -56.54 -12.33
N PRO A 200 62.72 -57.51 -11.56
CA PRO A 200 61.63 -57.26 -10.62
C PRO A 200 61.95 -56.09 -9.68
N VAL A 201 61.02 -55.15 -9.58
CA VAL A 201 61.08 -54.03 -8.62
C VAL A 201 60.52 -54.42 -7.25
N GLY A 202 59.84 -55.56 -7.13
CA GLY A 202 59.35 -56.10 -5.87
C GLY A 202 58.71 -57.48 -6.03
N ASN A 203 58.32 -58.12 -4.92
CA ASN A 203 57.59 -59.38 -4.92
C ASN A 203 56.43 -59.33 -3.89
N ILE A 204 55.21 -59.66 -4.33
CA ILE A 204 54.00 -59.54 -3.51
C ILE A 204 53.71 -60.75 -2.61
N ARG A 205 54.54 -61.80 -2.63
CA ARG A 205 54.31 -63.06 -1.88
C ARG A 205 55.16 -63.24 -0.61
N GLY A 206 56.11 -62.33 -0.34
CA GLY A 206 56.95 -62.37 0.87
C GLY A 206 57.93 -63.55 0.93
N PRO A 207 58.97 -63.50 1.80
CA PRO A 207 59.93 -64.59 1.94
C PRO A 207 59.31 -65.84 2.61
N GLN A 208 59.57 -67.03 2.06
CA GLN A 208 59.17 -68.32 2.62
C GLN A 208 59.88 -68.56 3.97
N GLY A 209 59.13 -68.93 5.01
CA GLY A 209 59.67 -69.15 6.36
C GLY A 209 60.75 -70.24 6.42
N VAL A 210 61.74 -70.06 7.30
CA VAL A 210 62.89 -70.97 7.46
C VAL A 210 62.47 -72.40 7.85
N PRO A 211 62.96 -73.45 7.13
CA PRO A 211 62.78 -74.85 7.53
C PRO A 211 63.53 -75.19 8.85
N GLY A 212 62.88 -75.94 9.75
CA GLY A 212 63.50 -76.40 11.01
C GLY A 212 64.51 -77.56 10.83
N PRO A 213 65.49 -77.73 11.74
CA PRO A 213 66.59 -78.69 11.58
C PRO A 213 66.20 -80.16 11.88
N GLN A 214 66.88 -81.10 11.20
CA GLN A 214 66.63 -82.56 11.20
C GLN A 214 67.45 -83.33 12.24
N GLY A 215 66.85 -84.33 12.91
CA GLY A 215 67.52 -85.30 13.81
C GLY A 215 66.77 -86.66 13.96
N ASN A 216 67.52 -87.73 14.24
CA ASN A 216 67.25 -89.17 14.03
C ASN A 216 66.05 -89.84 14.78
N GLN A 217 65.56 -90.95 14.20
CA GLN A 217 64.35 -91.73 14.52
C GLN A 217 64.39 -92.55 15.83
N GLY A 218 63.34 -92.42 16.65
CA GLY A 218 62.96 -93.32 17.76
C GLY A 218 61.49 -93.09 18.18
N VAL A 219 60.72 -94.19 18.36
CA VAL A 219 59.32 -94.36 18.85
C VAL A 219 58.30 -93.21 18.63
N PRO A 220 57.11 -93.47 18.03
CA PRO A 220 56.11 -92.43 17.74
C PRO A 220 55.85 -91.46 18.91
N GLY A 221 56.37 -90.24 18.77
CA GLY A 221 56.05 -89.12 19.63
C GLY A 221 54.62 -88.66 19.39
N ALA A 222 53.97 -88.15 20.44
CA ALA A 222 52.61 -87.65 20.39
C ALA A 222 52.41 -86.65 19.23
N THR A 223 51.22 -86.71 18.61
CA THR A 223 50.71 -85.75 17.61
C THR A 223 51.25 -84.33 17.84
N GLY A 224 51.91 -83.75 16.82
CA GLY A 224 52.46 -82.40 16.90
C GLY A 224 51.39 -81.37 17.29
N GLN A 225 51.77 -80.40 18.14
CA GLN A 225 50.85 -79.37 18.61
C GLN A 225 50.31 -78.53 17.44
N ARG A 226 49.00 -78.28 17.47
CA ARG A 226 48.28 -77.42 16.52
C ARG A 226 48.91 -76.02 16.43
N GLY A 227 48.89 -75.40 15.24
CA GLY A 227 49.26 -73.99 15.04
C GLY A 227 48.27 -73.03 15.73
N SER A 228 48.57 -71.73 15.73
CA SER A 228 47.79 -70.72 16.48
C SER A 228 46.33 -70.58 16.03
N LEU A 229 45.40 -70.41 16.96
CA LEU A 229 43.96 -70.19 16.76
C LEU A 229 43.55 -68.76 17.10
N TRP A 230 42.35 -68.42 16.65
CA TRP A 230 41.57 -67.30 17.14
C TRP A 230 40.38 -67.79 17.95
N TYR A 231 40.16 -67.18 19.09
CA TYR A 231 39.01 -67.36 19.97
C TYR A 231 38.20 -66.06 20.03
N GLU A 232 36.92 -66.16 20.39
CA GLU A 232 36.05 -64.99 20.56
C GLU A 232 35.09 -65.16 21.74
N GLY A 233 34.62 -64.04 22.30
CA GLY A 233 33.59 -64.04 23.32
C GLY A 233 33.36 -62.67 23.97
N ALA A 234 32.35 -62.60 24.84
CA ALA A 234 31.97 -61.36 25.51
C ALA A 234 32.80 -61.16 26.78
N GLY A 235 33.66 -60.14 26.80
CA GLY A 235 34.53 -59.81 27.95
C GLY A 235 36.02 -60.14 27.71
N ALA A 236 36.87 -59.77 28.68
CA ALA A 236 38.29 -60.11 28.62
C ALA A 236 38.47 -61.64 28.73
N PRO A 237 39.42 -62.25 28.00
CA PRO A 237 39.60 -63.69 28.01
C PRO A 237 39.98 -64.19 29.41
N GLY A 238 39.21 -65.17 29.91
CA GLY A 238 39.58 -65.95 31.09
C GLY A 238 40.54 -67.10 30.74
N THR A 239 40.64 -68.10 31.62
CA THR A 239 41.39 -69.32 31.31
C THR A 239 40.66 -70.13 30.23
N ILE A 240 41.25 -70.22 29.04
CA ILE A 240 40.72 -71.01 27.92
C ILE A 240 41.51 -72.32 27.85
N SER A 241 40.85 -73.44 28.13
CA SER A 241 41.47 -74.76 28.14
C SER A 241 42.01 -75.12 26.74
N GLY A 242 43.29 -75.48 26.65
CA GLY A 242 43.96 -75.84 25.40
C GLY A 242 44.47 -74.67 24.56
N ALA A 243 44.44 -73.44 25.09
CA ALA A 243 45.11 -72.29 24.46
C ALA A 243 46.64 -72.49 24.47
N LEU A 244 47.27 -72.24 23.33
CA LEU A 244 48.72 -72.34 23.14
C LEU A 244 49.33 -70.96 22.92
N ALA A 245 50.64 -70.85 23.13
CA ALA A 245 51.36 -69.60 22.92
C ALA A 245 51.14 -69.08 21.49
N ASN A 246 50.87 -67.77 21.37
CA ASN A 246 50.48 -67.03 20.17
C ASN A 246 49.04 -67.22 19.66
N ASP A 247 48.19 -67.93 20.41
CA ASP A 247 46.74 -67.88 20.16
C ASP A 247 46.21 -66.44 20.41
N ASN A 248 45.21 -66.03 19.64
CA ASN A 248 44.60 -64.70 19.73
C ASN A 248 43.15 -64.79 20.22
N TYR A 249 42.67 -63.75 20.88
CA TYR A 249 41.28 -63.67 21.35
C TYR A 249 40.67 -62.31 21.02
N LEU A 250 39.46 -62.30 20.45
CA LEU A 250 38.67 -61.10 20.21
C LEU A 250 37.53 -60.98 21.24
N ASN A 251 37.54 -59.90 22.02
CA ASN A 251 36.39 -59.52 22.84
C ASN A 251 35.33 -58.88 21.93
N VAL A 252 34.27 -59.62 21.62
CA VAL A 252 33.22 -59.15 20.71
C VAL A 252 32.30 -58.10 21.32
N THR A 253 32.42 -57.82 22.62
CA THR A 253 31.68 -56.74 23.28
C THR A 253 32.41 -55.41 23.09
N THR A 254 33.72 -55.36 23.34
CA THR A 254 34.50 -54.10 23.32
C THR A 254 35.29 -53.88 22.04
N GLY A 255 35.54 -54.94 21.26
CA GLY A 255 36.42 -54.91 20.09
C GLY A 255 37.91 -55.09 20.41
N ASP A 256 38.27 -55.34 21.67
CA ASP A 256 39.67 -55.53 22.06
C ASP A 256 40.22 -56.88 21.60
N VAL A 257 41.45 -56.89 21.10
CA VAL A 257 42.20 -58.09 20.69
C VAL A 257 43.29 -58.38 21.71
N TYR A 258 43.42 -59.64 22.09
CA TYR A 258 44.39 -60.16 23.07
C TYR A 258 45.25 -61.25 22.44
N ASN A 259 46.47 -61.43 22.93
CA ASN A 259 47.37 -62.51 22.52
C ASN A 259 47.80 -63.33 23.76
N TYR A 260 47.85 -64.66 23.62
CA TYR A 260 48.25 -65.57 24.70
C TYR A 260 49.75 -65.82 24.69
N SER A 261 50.44 -65.48 25.78
CA SER A 261 51.89 -65.64 25.89
C SER A 261 52.38 -67.08 26.06
N GLY A 262 51.45 -68.02 26.24
CA GLY A 262 51.72 -69.41 26.63
C GLY A 262 51.46 -69.70 28.10
N SER A 263 51.29 -68.67 28.94
CA SER A 263 50.91 -68.81 30.36
C SER A 263 49.74 -67.94 30.80
N ALA A 264 49.47 -66.83 30.12
CA ALA A 264 48.31 -65.98 30.38
C ALA A 264 47.91 -65.17 29.12
N TRP A 265 46.65 -64.72 29.08
CA TRP A 265 46.22 -63.69 28.14
C TRP A 265 46.73 -62.34 28.65
N GLY A 266 47.50 -61.62 27.83
CA GLY A 266 48.05 -60.32 28.19
C GLY A 266 46.98 -59.21 28.27
N SER A 267 47.41 -57.96 28.35
CA SER A 267 46.52 -56.81 28.11
C SER A 267 46.11 -56.72 26.62
N PRO A 268 45.04 -55.98 26.27
CA PRO A 268 44.66 -55.76 24.88
C PRO A 268 45.85 -55.24 24.06
N VAL A 269 46.13 -55.89 22.94
CA VAL A 269 47.17 -55.48 21.98
C VAL A 269 46.62 -54.52 20.91
N GLY A 270 45.30 -54.38 20.82
CA GLY A 270 44.61 -53.42 19.95
C GLY A 270 43.09 -53.47 20.12
N ASN A 271 42.37 -52.53 19.50
CA ASN A 271 40.90 -52.51 19.46
C ASN A 271 40.42 -52.29 18.02
N ILE A 272 39.51 -53.15 17.54
CA ILE A 272 39.05 -53.17 16.15
C ILE A 272 37.81 -52.31 15.88
N ARG A 273 37.22 -51.66 16.90
CA ARG A 273 35.98 -50.88 16.77
C ARG A 273 36.15 -49.36 16.75
N GLY A 274 37.34 -48.84 17.09
CA GLY A 274 37.62 -47.40 17.13
C GLY A 274 36.78 -46.64 18.19
N PRO A 275 37.11 -45.38 18.51
CA PRO A 275 36.32 -44.61 19.47
C PRO A 275 34.92 -44.27 18.93
N GLN A 276 33.88 -44.53 19.72
CA GLN A 276 32.48 -44.19 19.40
C GLN A 276 32.26 -42.68 19.49
N GLY A 277 31.69 -42.06 18.43
CA GLY A 277 31.30 -40.64 18.43
C GLY A 277 30.19 -40.34 19.46
N PRO A 278 30.13 -39.13 20.04
CA PRO A 278 29.17 -38.81 21.10
C PRO A 278 27.72 -38.94 20.64
N GLN A 279 26.86 -39.48 21.52
CA GLN A 279 25.42 -39.65 21.31
C GLN A 279 24.69 -38.29 21.36
N GLY A 280 23.86 -37.99 20.35
CA GLY A 280 23.11 -36.73 20.26
C GLY A 280 21.88 -36.64 21.20
N PRO A 281 21.46 -35.44 21.62
CA PRO A 281 20.29 -35.27 22.49
C PRO A 281 18.95 -35.21 21.73
N VAL A 282 17.87 -35.38 22.51
CA VAL A 282 16.44 -35.47 22.17
C VAL A 282 15.93 -34.29 21.32
N GLY A 283 14.96 -34.57 20.44
CA GLY A 283 14.45 -33.70 19.37
C GLY A 283 14.18 -32.25 19.74
N GLN A 284 15.02 -31.37 19.20
CA GLN A 284 14.74 -29.95 19.03
C GLN A 284 14.23 -29.69 17.62
N VAL A 285 13.31 -28.74 17.47
CA VAL A 285 13.06 -28.08 16.19
C VAL A 285 14.43 -27.65 15.65
N PRO A 286 14.86 -28.11 14.45
CA PRO A 286 16.24 -27.88 14.03
C PRO A 286 16.55 -26.39 14.04
N GLU A 287 17.65 -25.98 14.65
CA GLU A 287 18.10 -24.59 14.51
C GLU A 287 18.34 -24.26 13.04
N ALA A 288 18.20 -22.98 12.68
CA ALA A 288 18.56 -22.54 11.33
C ALA A 288 20.04 -22.87 11.06
N PRO A 289 20.44 -23.11 9.80
CA PRO A 289 21.85 -23.30 9.46
C PRO A 289 22.74 -22.22 10.10
N THR A 290 23.83 -22.64 10.75
CA THR A 290 24.78 -21.76 11.46
C THR A 290 25.86 -21.18 10.55
N ASP A 291 25.60 -21.13 9.24
CA ASP A 291 26.50 -20.64 8.20
C ASP A 291 26.45 -19.11 8.03
N GLY A 292 25.75 -18.39 8.92
CA GLY A 292 25.55 -16.95 8.83
C GLY A 292 24.54 -16.53 7.75
N GLY A 293 23.87 -17.49 7.11
CA GLY A 293 22.77 -17.25 6.18
C GLY A 293 21.47 -16.87 6.91
N TYR A 294 20.57 -16.23 6.17
CA TYR A 294 19.23 -15.87 6.66
C TYR A 294 18.24 -16.89 6.12
N TYR A 295 17.43 -17.50 6.98
CA TYR A 295 16.49 -18.57 6.61
C TYR A 295 15.08 -18.27 7.10
N ALA A 296 14.09 -18.74 6.34
CA ALA A 296 12.69 -18.74 6.71
C ALA A 296 12.17 -20.19 6.80
N ARG A 297 11.10 -20.41 7.56
CA ARG A 297 10.43 -21.72 7.64
C ARG A 297 9.36 -21.85 6.57
N ARG A 298 9.43 -22.90 5.74
CA ARG A 298 8.37 -23.28 4.79
C ARG A 298 8.20 -24.79 4.82
N ASN A 299 6.96 -25.27 5.01
CA ASN A 299 6.66 -26.71 5.13
C ASN A 299 7.56 -27.43 6.14
N SER A 300 7.82 -26.80 7.28
CA SER A 300 8.72 -27.31 8.32
C SER A 300 10.19 -27.49 7.91
N ALA A 301 10.62 -27.01 6.73
CA ALA A 301 12.02 -26.95 6.31
C ALA A 301 12.57 -25.51 6.43
N TRP A 302 13.87 -25.40 6.65
CA TRP A 302 14.58 -24.12 6.48
C TRP A 302 14.83 -23.88 5.01
N VAL A 303 14.45 -22.70 4.53
CA VAL A 303 14.64 -22.25 3.15
C VAL A 303 15.39 -20.92 3.22
N ALA A 304 16.35 -20.67 2.33
CA ALA A 304 17.08 -19.41 2.34
C ALA A 304 16.09 -18.23 2.14
N ALA A 305 16.29 -17.14 2.87
CA ALA A 305 15.40 -15.97 2.84
C ALA A 305 15.26 -15.38 1.42
N VAL A 306 16.31 -15.52 0.60
CA VAL A 306 16.32 -15.16 -0.83
C VAL A 306 15.28 -15.96 -1.64
N ASP A 307 15.10 -17.24 -1.35
CA ASP A 307 14.24 -18.13 -2.15
C ASP A 307 12.74 -17.96 -1.83
N VAL A 308 12.42 -17.28 -0.73
CA VAL A 308 11.04 -16.93 -0.35
C VAL A 308 10.70 -15.46 -0.60
N GLY A 309 11.61 -14.70 -1.24
CA GLY A 309 11.40 -13.29 -1.54
C GLY A 309 11.30 -12.41 -0.28
N ALA A 310 11.92 -12.82 0.83
CA ALA A 310 11.90 -12.05 2.06
C ALA A 310 12.87 -10.85 1.96
N VAL A 311 12.36 -9.65 2.26
CA VAL A 311 13.14 -8.41 2.23
C VAL A 311 13.91 -8.26 3.54
N ARG A 312 15.23 -8.04 3.46
CA ARG A 312 16.08 -7.77 4.62
C ARG A 312 16.12 -6.28 4.96
N PHE A 313 16.16 -5.95 6.25
CA PHE A 313 16.24 -4.58 6.77
C PHE A 313 17.66 -4.17 7.19
N ASP A 314 18.56 -5.12 7.32
CA ASP A 314 19.90 -4.98 7.91
C ASP A 314 21.02 -4.94 6.86
N ALA A 315 20.70 -5.08 5.58
CA ALA A 315 21.65 -4.96 4.48
C ALA A 315 20.99 -4.44 3.20
N ALA A 316 21.77 -3.73 2.37
CA ALA A 316 21.33 -3.26 1.06
C ALA A 316 20.98 -4.47 0.17
N GLN A 317 19.76 -4.48 -0.37
CA GLN A 317 19.28 -5.55 -1.26
C GLN A 317 19.44 -5.10 -2.71
N ALA A 318 20.07 -5.94 -3.54
CA ALA A 318 20.11 -5.74 -4.99
C ALA A 318 18.74 -6.12 -5.57
N LEU A 319 17.77 -5.21 -5.47
CA LEU A 319 16.47 -5.33 -6.11
C LEU A 319 16.63 -5.09 -7.61
N THR A 320 15.95 -5.90 -8.44
CA THR A 320 15.77 -5.55 -9.85
C THR A 320 14.98 -4.24 -9.96
N ASP A 321 15.10 -3.52 -11.08
CA ASP A 321 14.36 -2.25 -11.29
C ASP A 321 12.86 -2.41 -11.04
N ALA A 322 12.28 -3.53 -11.47
CA ALA A 322 10.87 -3.85 -11.25
C ALA A 322 10.53 -4.13 -9.78
N GLN A 323 11.38 -4.83 -9.04
CA GLN A 323 11.19 -5.07 -7.60
C GLN A 323 11.40 -3.79 -6.79
N ALA A 324 12.37 -2.96 -7.18
CA ALA A 324 12.60 -1.66 -6.58
C ALA A 324 11.43 -0.71 -6.85
N GLU A 325 10.85 -0.74 -8.05
CA GLU A 325 9.64 0.00 -8.39
C GLU A 325 8.43 -0.49 -7.60
N GLN A 326 8.26 -1.80 -7.45
CA GLN A 326 7.17 -2.37 -6.66
C GLN A 326 7.33 -2.08 -5.16
N ALA A 327 8.55 -2.17 -4.63
CA ALA A 327 8.86 -1.81 -3.24
C ALA A 327 8.62 -0.32 -2.99
N ARG A 328 9.03 0.55 -3.92
CA ARG A 328 8.66 1.98 -3.90
C ARG A 328 7.15 2.14 -3.91
N LYS A 329 6.41 1.53 -4.84
CA LYS A 329 4.94 1.59 -4.90
C LYS A 329 4.27 1.13 -3.59
N ASN A 330 4.80 0.11 -2.92
CA ASN A 330 4.26 -0.43 -1.67
C ASN A 330 4.55 0.49 -0.46
N VAL A 331 5.75 1.07 -0.38
CA VAL A 331 6.11 2.05 0.65
C VAL A 331 5.43 3.40 0.40
N TYR A 332 5.26 3.80 -0.87
CA TYR A 332 4.58 5.02 -1.32
C TYR A 332 3.04 4.91 -1.33
N ALA A 333 2.46 3.73 -1.14
CA ALA A 333 1.01 3.59 -0.94
C ALA A 333 0.55 4.14 0.43
N ALA A 334 1.36 4.10 1.48
CA ALA A 334 1.05 4.70 2.78
C ALA A 334 1.10 6.26 2.84
N PRO A 335 2.02 6.97 2.14
CA PRO A 335 2.15 8.42 2.27
C PRO A 335 1.15 9.30 1.52
N PHE A 336 0.27 8.81 0.63
CA PHE A 336 -0.68 9.73 -0.03
C PHE A 336 -1.66 10.36 0.96
N ASP A 337 -2.10 9.64 2.00
CA ASP A 337 -2.95 10.21 3.05
C ASP A 337 -2.18 11.26 3.88
N ALA A 338 -0.91 11.00 4.18
CA ALA A 338 -0.03 11.97 4.85
C ALA A 338 0.31 13.19 3.97
N LEU A 339 0.49 12.99 2.67
CA LEU A 339 0.75 14.05 1.68
C LEU A 339 -0.51 14.88 1.43
N ALA A 340 -1.69 14.27 1.44
CA ALA A 340 -2.97 14.95 1.31
C ALA A 340 -3.35 15.74 2.56
N TYR A 341 -3.06 15.19 3.74
CA TYR A 341 -3.13 15.94 4.99
C TYR A 341 -2.29 17.24 4.90
N ASN A 342 -1.08 17.11 4.35
CA ASN A 342 -0.16 18.21 4.06
C ASN A 342 -0.37 18.88 2.69
N GLY A 343 -1.51 18.58 2.03
CA GLY A 343 -1.83 19.05 0.70
C GLY A 343 -1.84 20.58 0.65
N MET A 344 -1.34 21.14 -0.45
CA MET A 344 -1.19 22.59 -0.59
C MET A 344 -2.53 23.29 -0.78
N GLN A 345 -3.55 22.60 -1.29
CA GLN A 345 -4.88 23.13 -1.49
C GLN A 345 -5.58 23.55 -0.19
N ILE A 346 -6.56 24.43 -0.35
CA ILE A 346 -7.54 24.80 0.67
C ILE A 346 -8.88 24.21 0.22
N ASN A 347 -9.52 23.45 1.10
CA ASN A 347 -10.86 22.89 0.94
C ASN A 347 -11.06 22.12 -0.37
N GLY A 348 -10.11 21.26 -0.73
CA GLY A 348 -10.13 20.55 -2.02
C GLY A 348 -11.39 19.73 -2.28
N ALA A 349 -11.99 19.16 -1.24
CA ALA A 349 -13.23 18.37 -1.29
C ALA A 349 -14.52 19.21 -1.22
N CYS A 350 -14.39 20.54 -1.08
CA CYS A 350 -15.51 21.47 -0.93
C CYS A 350 -16.44 21.12 0.24
N GLU A 351 -15.91 20.53 1.31
CA GLU A 351 -16.70 20.07 2.46
C GLU A 351 -16.99 21.20 3.47
N VAL A 352 -16.11 22.21 3.51
CA VAL A 352 -16.27 23.38 4.37
C VAL A 352 -16.93 24.53 3.59
N SER A 353 -18.08 25.02 4.04
CA SER A 353 -18.67 26.25 3.50
C SER A 353 -19.24 27.12 4.60
N GLN A 354 -18.38 27.96 5.17
CA GLN A 354 -18.73 29.12 5.98
C GLN A 354 -19.08 30.33 5.10
N GLU A 355 -18.74 30.30 3.81
CA GLU A 355 -18.99 31.38 2.86
C GLU A 355 -20.49 31.62 2.64
N ARG A 356 -21.17 30.58 2.16
CA ARG A 356 -22.57 30.60 1.76
C ARG A 356 -23.23 29.26 2.04
N PRO A 357 -24.56 29.23 2.25
CA PRO A 357 -25.31 28.00 2.30
C PRO A 357 -25.21 27.20 1.00
N LEU A 358 -25.46 25.89 1.08
CA LEU A 358 -25.49 25.01 -0.10
C LEU A 358 -26.45 25.56 -1.18
N GLY A 359 -26.02 25.51 -2.43
CA GLY A 359 -26.83 25.97 -3.57
C GLY A 359 -26.88 27.48 -3.80
N GLN A 360 -26.30 28.30 -2.91
CA GLN A 360 -26.20 29.75 -3.16
C GLN A 360 -25.05 30.09 -4.11
N ALA A 361 -25.34 31.00 -5.04
CA ALA A 361 -24.46 31.36 -6.14
C ALA A 361 -23.82 32.75 -5.98
N THR A 362 -22.67 32.93 -6.61
CA THR A 362 -22.09 34.24 -6.90
C THR A 362 -21.60 34.30 -8.34
N THR A 363 -21.50 35.51 -8.89
CA THR A 363 -21.03 35.74 -10.26
C THR A 363 -19.53 36.01 -10.33
N THR A 364 -18.97 36.57 -9.26
CA THR A 364 -17.53 36.74 -9.05
C THR A 364 -17.26 36.73 -7.55
N GLY A 365 -16.19 36.06 -7.15
CA GLY A 365 -15.78 35.91 -5.75
C GLY A 365 -15.96 34.49 -5.24
N TYR A 366 -15.63 34.32 -3.95
CA TYR A 366 -15.73 33.04 -3.26
C TYR A 366 -17.19 32.61 -3.15
N PHE A 367 -17.49 31.34 -3.43
CA PHE A 367 -18.81 30.74 -3.23
C PHE A 367 -18.78 29.60 -2.21
N CYS A 368 -17.59 29.09 -1.92
CA CYS A 368 -17.26 28.10 -0.91
C CYS A 368 -15.87 28.46 -0.38
N ASP A 369 -15.52 28.08 0.84
CA ASP A 369 -14.22 28.40 1.43
C ASP A 369 -13.10 27.91 0.52
N GLY A 370 -12.15 28.78 0.17
CA GLY A 370 -11.04 28.45 -0.74
C GLY A 370 -11.39 28.39 -2.23
N TRP A 371 -12.67 28.42 -2.62
CA TRP A 371 -13.11 28.34 -4.02
C TRP A 371 -13.86 29.58 -4.48
N ALA A 372 -13.37 30.17 -5.56
CA ALA A 372 -13.97 31.34 -6.18
C ALA A 372 -14.35 31.08 -7.63
N THR A 373 -15.37 31.80 -8.10
CA THR A 373 -15.64 31.93 -9.53
C THR A 373 -15.18 33.31 -9.97
N VAL A 374 -14.65 33.39 -11.18
CA VAL A 374 -14.35 34.67 -11.81
C VAL A 374 -14.88 34.62 -13.23
N ARG A 375 -15.46 35.73 -13.67
CA ARG A 375 -15.81 35.94 -15.05
C ARG A 375 -15.32 37.30 -15.52
N ALA A 376 -15.01 37.42 -16.79
CA ALA A 376 -14.70 38.70 -17.41
C ALA A 376 -15.42 38.83 -18.75
N GLY A 377 -15.56 40.09 -19.17
CA GLY A 377 -16.25 40.45 -20.40
C GLY A 377 -17.75 40.17 -20.32
N THR A 378 -18.33 39.63 -21.39
CA THR A 378 -19.79 39.53 -21.56
C THR A 378 -20.41 38.22 -21.05
N SER A 379 -19.59 37.27 -20.57
CA SER A 379 -20.05 35.96 -20.15
C SER A 379 -20.91 36.00 -18.87
N ALA A 380 -22.07 35.35 -18.92
CA ALA A 380 -23.05 35.31 -17.83
C ALA A 380 -22.92 34.02 -16.98
N GLY A 381 -21.71 33.74 -16.47
CA GLY A 381 -21.43 32.59 -15.60
C GLY A 381 -21.66 32.87 -14.10
N TYR A 382 -21.92 31.83 -13.32
CA TYR A 382 -21.93 31.87 -11.86
C TYR A 382 -21.37 30.57 -11.27
N GLY A 383 -20.80 30.69 -10.08
CA GLY A 383 -20.25 29.59 -9.31
C GLY A 383 -21.03 29.36 -8.03
N PHE A 384 -21.12 28.10 -7.61
CA PHE A 384 -21.77 27.69 -6.37
C PHE A 384 -21.27 26.34 -5.89
N LEU A 385 -21.53 26.06 -4.61
CA LEU A 385 -21.36 24.73 -4.05
C LEU A 385 -22.55 23.85 -4.45
N GLY A 386 -22.31 22.91 -5.35
CA GLY A 386 -23.34 22.01 -5.86
C GLY A 386 -23.44 20.72 -5.04
N GLY A 387 -24.67 20.23 -4.85
CA GLY A 387 -24.94 18.87 -4.37
C GLY A 387 -25.32 17.95 -5.54
N GLY A 388 -24.74 16.74 -5.60
CA GLY A 388 -25.21 15.66 -6.48
C GLY A 388 -24.17 14.97 -7.36
N ALA A 389 -24.37 13.66 -7.50
CA ALA A 389 -23.54 12.57 -8.03
C ALA A 389 -22.32 12.22 -7.16
N ALA A 390 -22.27 10.95 -6.73
CA ALA A 390 -21.08 10.28 -6.22
C ALA A 390 -19.84 10.71 -7.04
N PRO A 391 -18.65 10.87 -6.42
CA PRO A 391 -18.19 10.25 -5.17
C PRO A 391 -18.51 11.05 -3.88
N LEU A 392 -17.98 10.59 -2.74
CA LEU A 392 -18.22 11.01 -1.34
C LEU A 392 -17.89 12.49 -0.98
N PHE A 393 -17.92 13.42 -1.93
CA PHE A 393 -17.51 14.81 -1.73
C PHE A 393 -18.45 15.79 -2.45
N SER A 394 -18.34 17.08 -2.12
CA SER A 394 -19.12 18.15 -2.76
C SER A 394 -18.41 18.71 -4.00
N TRP A 395 -19.17 19.41 -4.85
CA TRP A 395 -18.67 19.89 -6.14
C TRP A 395 -18.55 21.41 -6.19
N ALA A 396 -17.34 21.91 -6.44
CA ALA A 396 -17.14 23.28 -6.91
C ALA A 396 -17.73 23.37 -8.33
N SER A 397 -18.85 24.07 -8.47
CA SER A 397 -19.64 24.04 -9.68
C SER A 397 -19.75 25.42 -10.33
N SER A 398 -19.74 25.46 -11.65
CA SER A 398 -20.00 26.65 -12.46
C SER A 398 -21.04 26.34 -13.54
N TYR A 399 -21.95 27.28 -13.76
CA TYR A 399 -23.01 27.23 -14.76
C TYR A 399 -23.16 28.60 -15.41
N GLN A 400 -23.86 28.67 -16.53
CA GLN A 400 -24.16 29.89 -17.27
C GLN A 400 -25.67 30.14 -17.28
N THR A 401 -26.06 31.39 -17.00
CA THR A 401 -27.46 31.83 -17.08
C THR A 401 -27.85 32.24 -18.49
N THR A 402 -26.87 32.52 -19.36
CA THR A 402 -27.10 32.90 -20.75
C THR A 402 -26.08 32.17 -21.62
N ALA A 403 -26.58 31.52 -22.67
CA ALA A 403 -25.75 30.82 -23.64
C ALA A 403 -24.88 31.82 -24.40
N GLN A 404 -23.59 31.54 -24.49
CA GLN A 404 -22.64 32.34 -25.26
C GLN A 404 -21.93 31.43 -26.25
N ALA A 405 -22.38 31.44 -27.50
CA ALA A 405 -21.88 30.52 -28.53
C ALA A 405 -20.43 30.80 -28.94
N VAL A 406 -20.00 32.06 -28.90
CA VAL A 406 -18.65 32.51 -29.27
C VAL A 406 -18.06 33.37 -28.16
N MET A 407 -16.83 33.06 -27.75
CA MET A 407 -16.10 33.83 -26.76
C MET A 407 -15.46 35.06 -27.41
N GLY A 408 -15.73 36.25 -26.87
CA GLY A 408 -14.98 37.45 -27.19
C GLY A 408 -13.53 37.33 -26.69
N ALA A 409 -12.60 38.09 -27.28
CA ALA A 409 -11.17 37.94 -26.98
C ALA A 409 -10.85 38.08 -25.47
N GLY A 410 -11.50 39.02 -24.78
CA GLY A 410 -11.32 39.27 -23.36
C GLY A 410 -12.28 38.51 -22.42
N ASP A 411 -13.11 37.61 -22.94
CA ASP A 411 -14.08 36.87 -22.13
C ASP A 411 -13.42 35.68 -21.43
N TYR A 412 -13.84 35.36 -20.21
CA TYR A 412 -13.57 34.05 -19.61
C TYR A 412 -14.55 33.73 -18.49
N VAL A 413 -14.74 32.44 -18.21
CA VAL A 413 -15.46 31.92 -17.05
C VAL A 413 -14.62 30.78 -16.46
N VAL A 414 -14.29 30.90 -15.18
CA VAL A 414 -13.29 30.05 -14.52
C VAL A 414 -13.66 29.78 -13.06
N LEU A 415 -13.20 28.65 -12.54
CA LEU A 415 -13.12 28.38 -11.10
C LEU A 415 -11.68 28.54 -10.64
N TYR A 416 -11.48 29.30 -9.57
CA TYR A 416 -10.18 29.60 -8.98
C TYR A 416 -10.02 28.90 -7.64
N GLN A 417 -8.83 28.33 -7.44
CA GLN A 417 -8.33 27.97 -6.13
C GLN A 417 -6.99 28.67 -5.85
N PRO A 418 -7.02 29.81 -5.13
CA PRO A 418 -5.80 30.47 -4.70
C PRO A 418 -5.17 29.74 -3.51
N ILE A 419 -3.85 29.61 -3.53
CA ILE A 419 -3.03 28.93 -2.55
C ILE A 419 -1.96 29.91 -2.05
N GLU A 420 -1.90 30.06 -0.73
CA GLU A 420 -0.97 30.95 -0.03
C GLU A 420 0.50 30.61 -0.32
N GLY A 421 1.35 31.63 -0.46
CA GLY A 421 2.78 31.50 -0.74
C GLY A 421 3.52 30.59 0.25
N TRP A 422 3.22 30.68 1.55
CA TRP A 422 3.77 29.81 2.58
C TRP A 422 3.56 28.30 2.28
N ARG A 423 2.43 27.94 1.64
CA ARG A 423 2.12 26.53 1.32
C ARG A 423 2.93 26.00 0.14
N VAL A 424 3.23 26.87 -0.83
CA VAL A 424 3.91 26.52 -2.10
C VAL A 424 5.39 26.85 -2.12
N ALA A 425 5.90 27.62 -1.15
CA ALA A 425 7.30 28.02 -1.06
C ALA A 425 8.28 26.83 -1.11
N ARG A 426 7.87 25.68 -0.56
CA ARG A 426 8.62 24.41 -0.60
C ARG A 426 8.91 23.88 -2.01
N LEU A 427 8.17 24.31 -3.02
CA LEU A 427 8.43 23.94 -4.41
C LEU A 427 9.64 24.68 -5.00
N GLY A 428 10.13 25.74 -4.36
CA GLY A 428 11.32 26.45 -4.82
C GLY A 428 11.17 27.14 -6.18
N TRP A 429 9.94 27.41 -6.64
CA TRP A 429 9.69 28.08 -7.92
C TRP A 429 10.31 29.49 -7.96
N GLY A 430 10.77 29.89 -9.14
CA GLY A 430 11.60 31.08 -9.38
C GLY A 430 13.10 30.88 -9.11
N ALA A 431 13.55 29.64 -8.85
CA ALA A 431 14.95 29.31 -8.61
C ALA A 431 15.37 28.06 -9.41
N ALA A 432 16.69 27.85 -9.53
CA ALA A 432 17.25 26.74 -10.33
C ALA A 432 16.82 25.34 -9.86
N ALA A 433 16.51 25.17 -8.57
CA ALA A 433 16.11 23.90 -7.97
C ALA A 433 14.57 23.76 -7.84
N ALA A 434 13.79 24.42 -8.71
CA ALA A 434 12.34 24.36 -8.70
C ALA A 434 11.83 22.92 -8.87
N GLN A 435 11.00 22.47 -7.93
CA GLN A 435 10.41 21.14 -7.89
C GLN A 435 9.10 21.09 -8.69
N PRO A 436 8.76 19.95 -9.30
CA PRO A 436 7.47 19.77 -9.93
C PRO A 436 6.32 19.73 -8.90
N MET A 437 5.11 19.93 -9.40
CA MET A 437 3.87 19.83 -8.63
C MET A 437 2.88 19.00 -9.43
N THR A 438 2.15 18.11 -8.77
CA THR A 438 1.06 17.36 -9.38
C THR A 438 -0.27 17.78 -8.79
N ILE A 439 -1.23 18.02 -9.68
CA ILE A 439 -2.63 18.28 -9.32
C ILE A 439 -3.50 17.09 -9.73
N GLY A 440 -4.35 16.65 -8.81
CA GLY A 440 -5.36 15.63 -9.05
C GLY A 440 -6.75 16.20 -8.81
N PHE A 441 -7.74 15.83 -9.63
CA PHE A 441 -9.12 16.28 -9.45
C PHE A 441 -10.12 15.41 -10.21
N TRP A 442 -11.33 15.33 -9.66
CA TRP A 442 -12.48 14.81 -10.38
C TRP A 442 -13.12 15.89 -11.22
N SER A 443 -13.50 15.54 -12.44
CA SER A 443 -14.31 16.39 -13.33
C SER A 443 -15.60 15.68 -13.71
N CYS A 444 -16.71 16.42 -13.72
CA CYS A 444 -18.00 15.97 -14.24
C CYS A 444 -18.64 17.14 -14.97
N HIS A 445 -18.67 17.10 -16.30
CA HIS A 445 -19.10 18.22 -17.14
C HIS A 445 -20.21 17.77 -18.08
N ALA A 446 -21.19 18.64 -18.34
CA ALA A 446 -22.27 18.31 -19.27
C ALA A 446 -21.76 18.13 -20.71
N ARG A 447 -20.74 18.90 -21.12
CA ARG A 447 -20.12 18.82 -22.44
C ARG A 447 -18.80 18.07 -22.39
N PRO A 448 -18.67 16.94 -23.10
CA PRO A 448 -17.39 16.28 -23.36
C PRO A 448 -16.46 17.15 -24.19
N GLY A 449 -15.16 16.91 -24.06
CA GLY A 449 -14.12 17.49 -24.89
C GLY A 449 -12.92 17.96 -24.09
N LEU A 450 -12.07 18.74 -24.75
CA LEU A 450 -10.80 19.19 -24.20
C LEU A 450 -10.99 20.43 -23.34
N TYR A 451 -10.66 20.32 -22.05
CA TYR A 451 -10.67 21.42 -21.09
C TYR A 451 -9.25 21.76 -20.64
N SER A 452 -9.08 22.94 -20.06
CA SER A 452 -7.80 23.51 -19.64
C SER A 452 -7.77 23.65 -18.13
N VAL A 453 -6.61 23.34 -17.56
CA VAL A 453 -6.23 23.77 -16.22
C VAL A 453 -4.98 24.62 -16.33
N ALA A 454 -4.98 25.77 -15.67
CA ALA A 454 -3.84 26.65 -15.61
C ALA A 454 -3.37 26.88 -14.17
N ILE A 455 -2.09 27.18 -14.04
CA ILE A 455 -1.44 27.64 -12.83
C ILE A 455 -0.91 29.04 -13.11
N LYS A 456 -1.14 29.98 -12.20
CA LYS A 456 -0.60 31.34 -12.29
C LYS A 456 0.02 31.77 -10.97
N ASN A 457 0.99 32.67 -11.01
CA ASN A 457 1.43 33.36 -9.80
C ASN A 457 0.39 34.43 -9.39
N GLY A 458 0.40 34.87 -8.12
CA GLY A 458 -0.57 35.86 -7.62
C GLY A 458 -0.60 37.19 -8.38
N GLY A 459 0.54 37.59 -8.97
CA GLY A 459 0.63 38.78 -9.82
C GLY A 459 0.16 38.59 -11.26
N ALA A 460 -0.24 37.37 -11.65
CA ALA A 460 -0.64 37.01 -13.02
C ALA A 460 0.40 37.38 -14.10
N THR A 461 1.69 37.32 -13.75
CA THR A 461 2.82 37.59 -14.65
C THR A 461 3.50 36.31 -15.14
N ARG A 462 3.18 35.17 -14.54
CA ARG A 462 3.66 33.84 -14.93
C ARG A 462 2.50 32.87 -14.95
N SER A 463 2.42 32.05 -15.98
CA SER A 463 1.39 31.03 -16.11
C SER A 463 1.85 29.79 -16.87
N TYR A 464 1.31 28.64 -16.49
CA TYR A 464 1.42 27.38 -17.20
C TYR A 464 0.02 26.82 -17.39
N ALA A 465 -0.34 26.42 -18.61
CA ALA A 465 -1.64 25.85 -18.88
C ALA A 465 -1.49 24.51 -19.59
N ALA A 466 -2.27 23.53 -19.13
CA ALA A 466 -2.32 22.16 -19.62
C ALA A 466 -3.76 21.78 -19.95
N THR A 467 -3.93 20.66 -20.65
CA THR A 467 -5.24 20.15 -21.03
C THR A 467 -5.58 18.85 -20.32
N TYR A 468 -6.86 18.61 -20.11
CA TYR A 468 -7.43 17.29 -19.80
C TYR A 468 -8.63 17.04 -20.71
N ASN A 469 -8.82 15.78 -21.11
CA ASN A 469 -9.95 15.39 -21.95
C ASN A 469 -11.09 14.87 -21.08
N HIS A 470 -12.26 15.53 -21.11
CA HIS A 470 -13.49 15.04 -20.51
C HIS A 470 -14.22 14.10 -21.47
N ALA A 471 -14.19 12.80 -21.19
CA ALA A 471 -14.54 11.78 -22.17
C ALA A 471 -16.06 11.63 -22.42
N ALA A 472 -16.89 11.80 -21.38
CA ALA A 472 -18.32 11.51 -21.47
C ALA A 472 -19.16 12.49 -20.65
N ALA A 473 -20.34 12.83 -21.17
CA ALA A 473 -21.21 13.86 -20.61
C ALA A 473 -21.73 13.43 -19.24
N ASN A 474 -21.57 14.28 -18.23
CA ASN A 474 -22.03 14.08 -16.86
C ASN A 474 -21.50 12.79 -16.20
N VAL A 475 -20.32 12.33 -16.62
CA VAL A 475 -19.64 11.18 -16.01
C VAL A 475 -18.44 11.68 -15.21
N ALA A 476 -18.39 11.33 -13.93
CA ALA A 476 -17.23 11.66 -13.09
C ALA A 476 -15.99 10.91 -13.59
N GLN A 477 -14.91 11.63 -13.85
CA GLN A 477 -13.60 11.05 -14.18
C GLN A 477 -12.51 11.68 -13.31
N TRP A 478 -11.49 10.89 -12.99
CA TRP A 478 -10.29 11.36 -12.31
C TRP A 478 -9.26 11.86 -13.32
N ASN A 479 -8.71 13.04 -13.07
CA ASN A 479 -7.68 13.66 -13.89
C ASN A 479 -6.44 13.92 -13.05
N VAL A 480 -5.27 13.79 -13.68
CA VAL A 480 -3.98 14.10 -13.09
C VAL A 480 -3.19 14.95 -14.07
N ILE A 481 -2.64 16.06 -13.58
CA ILE A 481 -1.77 16.93 -14.37
C ILE A 481 -0.50 17.19 -13.54
N THR A 482 0.66 16.91 -14.13
CA THR A 482 1.96 17.24 -13.54
C THR A 482 2.51 18.49 -14.19
N ILE A 483 2.86 19.47 -13.38
CA ILE A 483 3.43 20.76 -13.77
C ILE A 483 4.92 20.75 -13.43
N PRO A 484 5.80 21.00 -14.42
CA PRO A 484 7.23 21.14 -14.14
C PRO A 484 7.48 22.40 -13.32
N GLY A 485 8.50 22.39 -12.45
CA GLY A 485 8.85 23.58 -11.67
C GLY A 485 9.25 24.75 -12.56
N ASP A 486 8.72 25.95 -12.28
CA ASP A 486 9.17 27.17 -12.97
C ASP A 486 10.50 27.63 -12.36
N THR A 487 11.58 27.57 -13.13
CA THR A 487 12.90 28.04 -12.69
C THR A 487 13.06 29.55 -12.78
N THR A 488 12.03 30.25 -13.28
CA THR A 488 12.04 31.69 -13.53
C THR A 488 10.83 32.39 -12.88
N GLY A 489 10.79 33.72 -12.99
CA GLY A 489 9.69 34.53 -12.46
C GLY A 489 9.70 34.68 -10.94
N THR A 490 8.74 35.44 -10.43
CA THR A 490 8.60 35.71 -9.00
C THR A 490 7.35 35.03 -8.47
N TRP A 491 7.55 34.13 -7.52
CA TRP A 491 6.51 33.38 -6.83
C TRP A 491 6.51 33.78 -5.37
N ALA A 492 5.35 34.19 -4.85
CA ALA A 492 5.24 34.62 -3.46
C ALA A 492 5.52 33.44 -2.52
N LYS A 493 6.26 33.72 -1.44
CA LYS A 493 6.66 32.75 -0.40
C LYS A 493 6.17 33.17 0.98
N ASP A 494 5.18 34.05 1.01
CA ASP A 494 4.61 34.69 2.19
C ASP A 494 3.11 34.39 2.31
N ASN A 495 2.38 35.20 3.08
CA ASN A 495 0.94 35.06 3.27
C ASN A 495 0.09 35.61 2.11
N THR A 496 0.69 36.05 1.02
CA THR A 496 -0.02 36.47 -0.20
C THR A 496 -0.29 35.28 -1.12
N SER A 497 -1.00 35.49 -2.22
CA SER A 497 -1.31 34.42 -3.19
C SER A 497 -0.04 33.97 -3.91
N GLY A 498 0.41 32.76 -3.61
CA GLY A 498 1.58 32.14 -4.23
C GLY A 498 1.23 31.57 -5.60
N VAL A 499 0.25 30.66 -5.60
CA VAL A 499 -0.24 29.94 -6.77
C VAL A 499 -1.75 30.10 -6.86
N ILE A 500 -2.27 30.37 -8.04
CA ILE A 500 -3.70 30.29 -8.36
C ILE A 500 -3.89 29.15 -9.34
N VAL A 501 -4.62 28.12 -8.93
CA VAL A 501 -5.05 27.04 -9.84
C VAL A 501 -6.36 27.46 -10.48
N VAL A 502 -6.44 27.33 -11.80
CA VAL A 502 -7.53 27.83 -12.62
C VAL A 502 -8.11 26.67 -13.42
N PHE A 503 -9.38 26.34 -13.15
CA PHE A 503 -10.15 25.41 -13.96
C PHE A 503 -11.01 26.19 -14.93
N THR A 504 -10.80 25.99 -16.22
CA THR A 504 -11.36 26.89 -17.23
C THR A 504 -12.55 26.27 -17.93
N LEU A 505 -13.71 26.92 -17.75
CA LEU A 505 -14.95 26.54 -18.41
C LEU A 505 -14.99 27.07 -19.84
N ALA A 506 -14.65 28.34 -20.02
CA ALA A 506 -14.54 28.99 -21.31
C ALA A 506 -13.57 30.17 -21.24
N CYS A 507 -12.87 30.44 -22.34
CA CYS A 507 -11.85 31.48 -22.39
C CYS A 507 -11.69 32.03 -23.81
N GLY A 508 -11.60 33.34 -23.93
CA GLY A 508 -11.28 34.08 -25.13
C GLY A 508 -9.78 34.09 -25.44
N SER A 509 -9.45 34.55 -26.64
CA SER A 509 -8.08 34.50 -27.18
C SER A 509 -7.05 35.35 -26.43
N THR A 510 -7.46 36.44 -25.76
CA THR A 510 -6.53 37.28 -24.97
C THR A 510 -5.91 36.53 -23.80
N TYR A 511 -6.65 35.56 -23.23
CA TYR A 511 -6.25 34.79 -22.06
C TYR A 511 -5.93 33.33 -22.39
N THR A 512 -5.80 32.99 -23.67
CA THR A 512 -5.39 31.66 -24.15
C THR A 512 -3.90 31.69 -24.51
N ALA A 513 -3.12 30.82 -23.87
CA ALA A 513 -1.69 30.70 -24.12
C ALA A 513 -1.41 30.23 -25.56
N PRO A 514 -0.23 30.51 -26.14
CA PRO A 514 0.10 30.07 -27.49
C PRO A 514 0.13 28.54 -27.68
N ALA A 515 0.55 27.80 -26.66
CA ALA A 515 0.59 26.33 -26.67
C ALA A 515 0.42 25.76 -25.26
N ALA A 516 0.01 24.49 -25.17
CA ALA A 516 -0.08 23.78 -23.90
C ALA A 516 1.28 23.37 -23.36
N ASN A 517 1.30 23.04 -22.07
CA ASN A 517 2.43 22.43 -21.35
C ASN A 517 3.73 23.25 -21.40
N THR A 518 3.61 24.58 -21.41
CA THR A 518 4.75 25.50 -21.50
C THR A 518 4.56 26.65 -20.51
N TRP A 519 5.64 27.05 -19.85
CA TRP A 519 5.66 28.23 -18.99
C TRP A 519 5.75 29.51 -19.83
N TYR A 520 4.82 30.43 -19.61
CA TYR A 520 4.79 31.74 -20.27
C TYR A 520 4.86 32.89 -19.25
N GLY A 521 5.41 34.03 -19.71
CA GLY A 521 5.24 35.31 -19.04
C GLY A 521 3.92 35.94 -19.49
N GLY A 522 2.93 36.01 -18.59
CA GLY A 522 1.61 36.54 -18.89
C GLY A 522 0.50 35.94 -18.04
N ASN A 523 -0.71 36.40 -18.29
CA ASN A 523 -1.93 35.97 -17.62
C ASN A 523 -2.74 35.06 -18.54
N TYR A 524 -2.45 33.77 -18.55
CA TYR A 524 -3.19 32.80 -19.36
C TYR A 524 -4.02 31.84 -18.49
N ASN A 525 -5.28 31.64 -18.87
CA ASN A 525 -6.24 30.75 -18.20
C ASN A 525 -6.47 29.45 -19.00
N ALA A 526 -6.19 29.44 -20.29
CA ALA A 526 -6.47 28.32 -21.19
C ALA A 526 -5.36 28.12 -22.22
N VAL A 527 -5.53 27.08 -23.04
CA VAL A 527 -4.70 26.77 -24.21
C VAL A 527 -5.60 26.52 -25.43
N PRO A 528 -5.04 26.53 -26.67
CA PRO A 528 -5.83 26.36 -27.87
C PRO A 528 -6.53 24.99 -27.89
N GLY A 529 -7.76 24.95 -28.40
CA GLY A 529 -8.57 23.72 -28.46
C GLY A 529 -9.49 23.51 -27.25
N GLN A 530 -9.43 24.37 -26.22
CA GLN A 530 -10.42 24.46 -25.15
C GLN A 530 -11.85 24.50 -25.72
N VAL A 531 -12.74 23.62 -25.23
CA VAL A 531 -14.16 23.68 -25.56
C VAL A 531 -14.83 24.89 -24.91
N ASN A 532 -15.83 25.44 -25.60
CA ASN A 532 -16.67 26.48 -25.04
C ASN A 532 -17.76 25.87 -24.14
N GLY A 533 -17.46 25.72 -22.85
CA GLY A 533 -18.41 25.17 -21.89
C GLY A 533 -19.50 26.13 -21.42
N VAL A 534 -19.64 27.32 -22.04
CA VAL A 534 -20.79 28.22 -21.83
C VAL A 534 -21.68 28.36 -23.07
N GLN A 535 -21.51 27.46 -24.06
CA GLN A 535 -22.23 27.52 -25.34
C GLN A 535 -23.76 27.32 -25.21
N ALA A 536 -24.24 26.67 -24.15
CA ALA A 536 -25.66 26.46 -23.87
C ALA A 536 -25.96 26.73 -22.39
N THR A 537 -27.21 27.01 -22.00
CA THR A 537 -27.60 27.20 -20.59
C THR A 537 -27.67 25.90 -19.80
N SER A 538 -27.75 24.75 -20.48
CA SER A 538 -27.74 23.42 -19.88
C SER A 538 -26.35 22.91 -19.50
N GLU A 539 -25.28 23.65 -19.79
CA GLU A 539 -23.94 23.21 -19.46
C GLU A 539 -23.70 23.22 -17.96
N SER A 540 -23.00 22.20 -17.48
CA SER A 540 -22.52 22.11 -16.10
C SER A 540 -21.02 21.87 -16.12
N PHE A 541 -20.32 22.51 -15.18
CA PHE A 541 -18.88 22.33 -14.99
C PHE A 541 -18.60 22.13 -13.52
N ARG A 542 -18.15 20.93 -13.16
CA ARG A 542 -17.95 20.53 -11.77
C ARG A 542 -16.54 19.98 -11.59
N ILE A 543 -15.88 20.52 -10.58
CA ILE A 543 -14.58 20.06 -10.10
C ILE A 543 -14.79 19.59 -8.66
N GLY A 544 -14.28 18.40 -8.36
CA GLY A 544 -14.45 17.78 -7.05
C GLY A 544 -13.17 17.13 -6.58
N ASN A 545 -13.01 17.08 -5.26
CA ASN A 545 -11.90 16.42 -4.57
C ASN A 545 -10.54 16.71 -5.22
N PHE A 546 -10.23 18.01 -5.20
CA PHE A 546 -8.99 18.56 -5.72
C PHE A 546 -7.85 18.36 -4.73
N ILE A 547 -6.71 17.91 -5.22
CA ILE A 547 -5.50 17.72 -4.43
C ILE A 547 -4.29 18.31 -5.16
N VAL A 548 -3.39 18.91 -4.38
CA VAL A 548 -2.12 19.46 -4.86
C VAL A 548 -0.99 18.88 -4.04
N LEU A 549 -0.15 18.12 -4.71
CA LEU A 549 0.99 17.42 -4.12
C LEU A 549 2.31 17.96 -4.70
N PRO A 550 3.36 18.07 -3.88
CA PRO A 550 4.70 18.27 -4.40
C PRO A 550 5.17 17.01 -5.15
N GLY A 551 6.01 17.18 -6.16
CA GLY A 551 6.56 16.08 -6.94
C GLY A 551 5.73 15.74 -8.19
N VAL A 552 5.94 14.53 -8.70
CA VAL A 552 5.33 14.04 -9.96
C VAL A 552 4.24 13.01 -9.74
N GLU A 553 4.00 12.59 -8.51
CA GLU A 553 3.09 11.49 -8.19
C GLU A 553 1.69 11.99 -7.81
N ALA A 554 0.67 11.20 -8.11
CA ALA A 554 -0.71 11.39 -7.68
C ALA A 554 -1.36 10.06 -7.31
N PRO A 555 -2.39 10.08 -6.45
CA PRO A 555 -3.12 8.87 -6.15
C PRO A 555 -3.91 8.35 -7.36
N PRO A 556 -4.10 7.02 -7.48
CA PRO A 556 -4.96 6.45 -8.50
C PRO A 556 -6.44 6.80 -8.24
N ALA A 557 -7.26 6.75 -9.29
CA ALA A 557 -8.68 7.10 -9.22
C ALA A 557 -9.43 6.38 -8.08
N SER A 558 -9.21 5.07 -7.92
CA SER A 558 -9.84 4.24 -6.88
C SER A 558 -9.55 4.69 -5.46
N ARG A 559 -8.40 5.35 -5.23
CA ARG A 559 -8.01 5.88 -3.92
C ARG A 559 -8.29 7.36 -3.76
N SER A 560 -8.27 8.12 -4.85
CA SER A 560 -8.40 9.59 -4.82
C SER A 560 -9.61 10.04 -4.00
N GLN A 561 -10.74 9.35 -4.11
CA GLN A 561 -11.99 9.64 -3.38
C GLN A 561 -11.91 9.55 -1.84
N TYR A 562 -10.85 8.97 -1.29
CA TYR A 562 -10.65 8.81 0.15
C TYR A 562 -9.51 9.68 0.70
N ILE A 563 -8.77 10.36 -0.18
CA ILE A 563 -7.54 11.06 0.14
C ILE A 563 -7.87 12.54 0.33
N MET A 564 -8.31 12.88 1.54
CA MET A 564 -8.65 14.25 1.93
C MET A 564 -8.28 14.52 3.38
N ARG A 565 -8.08 15.80 3.69
CA ARG A 565 -7.92 16.24 5.07
C ARG A 565 -9.25 16.01 5.80
N PRO A 566 -9.27 15.46 7.03
CA PRO A 566 -10.50 15.34 7.80
C PRO A 566 -11.16 16.71 8.05
N PHE A 567 -12.49 16.72 8.13
CA PHE A 567 -13.29 17.95 8.21
C PHE A 567 -12.84 18.93 9.30
N ASP A 568 -12.49 18.47 10.50
CA ASP A 568 -12.04 19.31 11.62
C ASP A 568 -10.73 20.06 11.30
N GLN A 569 -9.82 19.38 10.62
CA GLN A 569 -8.54 19.93 10.18
C GLN A 569 -8.72 20.86 8.97
N GLU A 570 -9.63 20.52 8.05
CA GLU A 570 -9.97 21.37 6.91
C GLU A 570 -10.69 22.64 7.35
N LEU A 571 -11.61 22.53 8.31
CA LEU A 571 -12.29 23.66 8.92
C LEU A 571 -11.29 24.61 9.58
N THR A 572 -10.37 24.07 10.38
CA THR A 572 -9.30 24.86 11.00
C THR A 572 -8.47 25.57 9.92
N THR A 573 -8.14 24.89 8.82
CA THR A 573 -7.45 25.50 7.67
C THR A 573 -8.26 26.64 7.03
N CYS A 574 -9.56 26.43 6.77
CA CYS A 574 -10.45 27.42 6.19
C CYS A 574 -10.66 28.63 7.10
N GLN A 575 -10.70 28.41 8.42
CA GLN A 575 -10.85 29.46 9.44
C GLN A 575 -9.69 30.45 9.50
N ARG A 576 -8.54 30.15 8.87
CA ARG A 576 -7.49 31.16 8.66
C ARG A 576 -7.89 32.24 7.65
N TYR A 577 -8.84 31.98 6.76
CA TYR A 577 -9.24 32.89 5.68
C TYR A 577 -10.64 33.50 5.91
N LEU A 578 -11.54 32.77 6.56
CA LEU A 578 -12.85 33.26 6.94
C LEU A 578 -13.29 32.62 8.25
N ARG A 579 -13.66 33.44 9.24
CA ARG A 579 -14.23 32.96 10.49
C ARG A 579 -15.42 33.82 10.86
N ARG A 580 -16.44 33.21 11.46
CA ARG A 580 -17.69 33.89 11.81
C ARG A 580 -18.35 33.22 12.99
N THR A 581 -19.32 33.90 13.58
CA THR A 581 -20.15 33.38 14.68
C THR A 581 -21.38 32.59 14.21
N TYR A 582 -21.70 32.66 12.92
CA TYR A 582 -22.87 31.97 12.37
C TYR A 582 -22.61 30.48 12.16
N ASP A 583 -23.61 29.66 12.50
CA ASP A 583 -23.62 28.23 12.19
C ASP A 583 -23.51 27.96 10.68
N TYR A 584 -23.13 26.73 10.33
CA TYR A 584 -23.11 26.28 8.95
C TYR A 584 -24.49 26.39 8.29
N GLY A 585 -24.50 26.79 7.02
CA GLY A 585 -25.75 26.95 6.27
C GLY A 585 -26.54 28.23 6.61
N VAL A 586 -26.10 29.02 7.58
CA VAL A 586 -26.69 30.33 7.88
C VAL A 586 -25.90 31.43 7.17
N ALA A 587 -26.57 32.33 6.45
CA ALA A 587 -25.91 33.46 5.80
C ALA A 587 -25.55 34.54 6.83
N ALA A 588 -24.44 35.27 6.61
CA ALA A 588 -24.13 36.43 7.41
C ALA A 588 -25.23 37.50 7.27
N GLY A 589 -25.60 38.15 8.38
CA GLY A 589 -26.74 39.08 8.43
C GLY A 589 -28.11 38.41 8.57
N ALA A 590 -28.20 37.08 8.66
CA ALA A 590 -29.45 36.43 9.04
C ALA A 590 -29.88 36.85 10.46
N VAL A 591 -31.19 37.07 10.63
CA VAL A 591 -31.81 37.34 11.93
C VAL A 591 -31.90 36.02 12.71
N THR A 592 -31.00 35.84 13.66
CA THR A 592 -30.93 34.65 14.51
C THR A 592 -30.23 34.97 15.83
N ASN A 593 -30.58 34.24 16.88
CA ASN A 593 -29.87 34.27 18.15
C ASN A 593 -28.85 33.11 18.26
N THR A 594 -28.91 32.12 17.36
CA THR A 594 -28.03 30.96 17.41
C THR A 594 -26.63 31.34 16.95
N GLY A 595 -25.62 31.09 17.79
CA GLY A 595 -24.23 31.50 17.56
C GLY A 595 -23.94 32.95 17.93
N MET A 596 -24.94 33.71 18.39
CA MET A 596 -24.79 35.10 18.82
C MET A 596 -23.82 35.19 20.00
N MET A 597 -22.96 36.20 20.00
CA MET A 597 -22.21 36.57 21.18
C MET A 597 -22.99 37.59 22.00
N ASN A 598 -22.95 37.43 23.31
CA ASN A 598 -23.62 38.31 24.26
C ASN A 598 -22.61 38.81 25.29
N PHE A 599 -22.65 40.11 25.56
CA PHE A 599 -21.87 40.74 26.60
C PHE A 599 -22.78 41.55 27.52
N TYR A 600 -22.71 41.27 28.82
CA TYR A 600 -23.58 41.87 29.83
C TYR A 600 -22.75 42.46 30.97
N VAL A 601 -23.00 43.73 31.29
CA VAL A 601 -22.44 44.41 32.47
C VAL A 601 -23.56 45.13 33.18
N ASP A 602 -23.63 44.95 34.50
CA ASP A 602 -24.64 45.54 35.37
C ASP A 602 -24.05 46.58 36.32
N ASN A 603 -24.91 47.34 37.00
CA ASN A 603 -24.56 48.34 38.02
C ASN A 603 -23.62 49.45 37.54
N LEU A 604 -23.75 49.87 36.28
CA LEU A 604 -23.02 51.00 35.72
C LEU A 604 -23.71 52.34 36.06
N PRO A 605 -22.96 53.39 36.44
CA PRO A 605 -23.53 54.71 36.72
C PRO A 605 -24.24 55.28 35.49
N SER A 606 -25.54 55.60 35.58
CA SER A 606 -26.38 56.06 34.45
C SER A 606 -25.71 57.18 33.64
N ALA A 607 -25.33 56.86 32.39
CA ALA A 607 -24.65 57.78 31.48
C ALA A 607 -24.91 57.36 30.02
N SER A 608 -25.10 58.32 29.13
CA SER A 608 -25.24 58.08 27.68
C SER A 608 -23.87 58.04 26.99
N GLY A 609 -23.78 57.32 25.86
CA GLY A 609 -22.58 57.34 25.01
C GLY A 609 -21.41 56.49 25.52
N ARG A 610 -21.69 55.37 26.19
CA ARG A 610 -20.65 54.45 26.68
C ARG A 610 -20.00 53.72 25.51
N ALA A 611 -18.66 53.74 25.43
CA ALA A 611 -17.88 52.92 24.51
C ALA A 611 -17.35 51.69 25.26
N MET A 612 -17.76 50.51 24.81
CA MET A 612 -17.31 49.23 25.39
C MET A 612 -16.38 48.50 24.44
N TYR A 613 -15.26 48.01 24.97
CA TYR A 613 -14.26 47.27 24.20
C TYR A 613 -14.29 45.78 24.57
N PHE A 614 -14.62 44.93 23.61
CA PHE A 614 -14.67 43.49 23.80
C PHE A 614 -13.58 42.80 22.97
N PRO A 615 -12.55 42.20 23.59
CA PRO A 615 -11.51 41.49 22.85
C PRO A 615 -12.03 40.14 22.34
N ILE A 616 -11.75 39.83 21.07
CA ILE A 616 -12.07 38.57 20.41
C ILE A 616 -10.77 37.94 19.96
N VAL A 617 -10.52 36.71 20.44
CA VAL A 617 -9.37 35.90 20.03
C VAL A 617 -9.76 35.09 18.79
N LEU A 618 -8.90 35.16 17.77
CA LEU A 618 -9.01 34.40 16.55
C LEU A 618 -8.09 33.18 16.64
N TYR A 619 -8.72 32.00 16.77
CA TYR A 619 -8.03 30.71 16.76
C TYR A 619 -8.66 29.80 15.69
N PRO A 620 -7.86 29.28 14.74
CA PRO A 620 -6.45 29.61 14.53
C PRO A 620 -6.26 31.10 14.13
N PRO A 621 -5.03 31.65 14.24
CA PRO A 621 -4.74 32.98 13.73
C PRO A 621 -5.10 33.09 12.24
N MET A 622 -5.71 34.21 11.86
CA MET A 622 -6.04 34.53 10.47
C MET A 622 -4.76 34.71 9.64
N ARG A 623 -4.89 34.58 8.32
CA ARG A 623 -3.82 34.84 7.34
C ARG A 623 -3.17 36.22 7.51
N VAL A 624 -4.03 37.24 7.66
CA VAL A 624 -3.71 38.65 7.88
C VAL A 624 -4.69 39.23 8.90
N ALA A 625 -4.46 40.46 9.37
CA ALA A 625 -5.47 41.18 10.12
C ALA A 625 -6.78 41.24 9.29
N PRO A 626 -7.88 40.64 9.76
CA PRO A 626 -9.08 40.50 8.95
C PRO A 626 -9.86 41.81 8.88
N THR A 627 -10.62 41.98 7.79
CA THR A 627 -11.74 42.92 7.79
C THR A 627 -12.88 42.30 8.58
N VAL A 628 -13.38 43.01 9.59
CA VAL A 628 -14.43 42.49 10.47
C VAL A 628 -15.73 43.25 10.25
N GLN A 629 -16.81 42.52 10.00
CA GLN A 629 -18.16 43.03 9.89
C GLN A 629 -19.02 42.45 11.02
N THR A 630 -19.74 43.31 11.75
CA THR A 630 -20.70 42.87 12.77
C THR A 630 -22.14 42.93 12.25
N TYR A 631 -23.03 42.18 12.88
CA TYR A 631 -24.44 42.14 12.51
C TYR A 631 -25.33 42.10 13.76
N SER A 632 -26.44 42.84 13.72
CA SER A 632 -27.48 42.76 14.73
C SER A 632 -28.23 41.42 14.61
N PRO A 633 -28.34 40.63 15.68
CA PRO A 633 -29.07 39.35 15.65
C PRO A 633 -30.58 39.52 15.47
N GLY A 634 -31.13 40.70 15.79
CA GLY A 634 -32.57 40.96 15.71
C GLY A 634 -33.03 41.61 14.41
N THR A 635 -32.14 42.28 13.67
CA THR A 635 -32.49 42.98 12.42
C THR A 635 -31.63 42.56 11.22
N GLY A 636 -30.51 41.87 11.46
CA GLY A 636 -29.53 41.54 10.43
C GLY A 636 -28.66 42.72 9.99
N ALA A 637 -28.87 43.92 10.58
CA ALA A 637 -28.20 45.13 10.14
C ALA A 637 -26.69 45.06 10.32
N ALA A 638 -25.95 45.36 9.24
CA ALA A 638 -24.50 45.38 9.22
C ALA A 638 -23.91 46.57 10.01
N GLY A 639 -22.84 46.34 10.76
CA GLY A 639 -22.16 47.34 11.59
C GLY A 639 -22.92 47.65 12.87
N LYS A 640 -23.80 46.73 13.28
CA LYS A 640 -24.68 46.88 14.43
C LYS A 640 -24.51 45.74 15.42
N ALA A 641 -24.72 46.08 16.69
CA ALA A 641 -25.10 45.15 17.75
C ALA A 641 -26.56 45.43 18.12
N ARG A 642 -27.20 44.54 18.87
CA ARG A 642 -28.53 44.71 19.43
C ARG A 642 -28.44 44.93 20.93
N SER A 643 -29.17 45.91 21.45
CA SER A 643 -29.34 46.11 22.89
C SER A 643 -30.31 45.08 23.43
N GLY A 644 -29.87 44.19 24.33
CA GLY A 644 -30.76 43.25 25.00
C GLY A 644 -31.72 43.92 26.00
N ASN A 645 -31.43 45.15 26.44
CA ASN A 645 -32.30 45.92 27.33
C ASN A 645 -33.46 46.60 26.59
N SER A 646 -33.16 47.23 25.45
CA SER A 646 -34.14 48.06 24.71
C SER A 646 -34.68 47.42 23.43
N GLY A 647 -34.03 46.35 22.94
CA GLY A 647 -34.32 45.76 21.63
C GLY A 647 -33.92 46.62 20.44
N GLY A 648 -33.27 47.77 20.65
CA GLY A 648 -32.78 48.66 19.59
C GLY A 648 -31.39 48.28 19.07
N ASP A 649 -31.08 48.69 17.84
CA ASP A 649 -29.75 48.50 17.27
C ASP A 649 -28.77 49.60 17.74
N MET A 650 -27.55 49.19 18.05
CA MET A 650 -26.44 50.02 18.52
C MET A 650 -25.32 49.97 17.49
N SER A 651 -24.60 51.08 17.30
CA SER A 651 -23.42 51.08 16.43
C SER A 651 -22.33 50.21 17.02
N CYS A 652 -21.76 49.35 16.18
CA CYS A 652 -20.70 48.42 16.56
C CYS A 652 -19.62 48.42 15.47
N ALA A 653 -18.36 48.58 15.88
CA ALA A 653 -17.22 48.61 14.97
C ALA A 653 -16.06 47.80 15.53
N ALA A 654 -15.26 47.20 14.64
CA ALA A 654 -14.02 46.54 15.02
C ALA A 654 -12.85 47.52 15.05
N ASN A 655 -11.99 47.38 16.05
CA ASN A 655 -10.81 48.18 16.32
C ASN A 655 -9.63 47.27 16.65
N TYR A 656 -8.42 47.82 16.55
CA TYR A 656 -7.17 47.17 16.95
C TYR A 656 -7.01 45.76 16.34
N GLY A 657 -7.38 45.60 15.07
CA GLY A 657 -7.35 44.32 14.38
C GLY A 657 -5.93 43.80 14.17
N SER A 658 -5.73 42.52 14.44
CA SER A 658 -4.51 41.74 14.19
C SER A 658 -4.89 40.37 13.64
N SER A 659 -3.91 39.59 13.17
CA SER A 659 -4.17 38.21 12.74
C SER A 659 -4.68 37.31 13.87
N THR A 660 -4.37 37.61 15.13
CA THR A 660 -4.72 36.79 16.30
C THR A 660 -5.98 37.26 17.02
N GLY A 661 -6.55 38.40 16.63
CA GLY A 661 -7.73 38.94 17.29
C GLY A 661 -8.02 40.40 16.96
N PHE A 662 -9.14 40.88 17.46
CA PHE A 662 -9.59 42.27 17.33
C PHE A 662 -10.40 42.66 18.57
N SER A 663 -10.70 43.95 18.73
CA SER A 663 -11.64 44.42 19.75
C SER A 663 -12.86 45.06 19.10
N LEU A 664 -14.06 44.86 19.65
CA LEU A 664 -15.25 45.57 19.20
C LEU A 664 -15.53 46.77 20.10
N SER A 665 -15.75 47.95 19.50
CA SER A 665 -16.35 49.11 20.17
C SER A 665 -17.85 49.11 19.95
N ILE A 666 -18.63 49.13 21.02
CA ILE A 666 -20.09 49.23 20.98
C ILE A 666 -20.51 50.52 21.66
N ASN A 667 -21.31 51.32 20.96
CA ASN A 667 -21.85 52.58 21.46
C ASN A 667 -23.33 52.38 21.83
N ASP A 668 -23.61 52.18 23.11
CA ASP A 668 -24.98 52.10 23.62
C ASP A 668 -25.54 53.52 23.85
N PRO A 669 -26.60 53.93 23.11
CA PRO A 669 -27.24 55.22 23.34
C PRO A 669 -28.09 55.24 24.62
N ASN A 670 -28.35 54.10 25.26
CA ASN A 670 -29.20 53.97 26.43
C ASN A 670 -28.50 54.47 27.72
N THR A 671 -29.26 55.12 28.61
CA THR A 671 -28.81 55.61 29.93
C THR A 671 -28.99 54.59 31.05
N ALA A 672 -29.34 53.34 30.71
CA ALA A 672 -29.64 52.28 31.66
C ALA A 672 -28.44 51.91 32.57
N ALA A 673 -28.74 51.43 33.78
CA ALA A 673 -27.74 50.94 34.73
C ALA A 673 -27.09 49.61 34.32
N ALA A 674 -27.58 48.98 33.25
CA ALA A 674 -27.00 47.78 32.66
C ALA A 674 -26.81 47.98 31.16
N VAL A 675 -25.75 47.39 30.60
CA VAL A 675 -25.53 47.28 29.16
C VAL A 675 -25.54 45.80 28.78
N ASN A 676 -26.45 45.44 27.88
CA ASN A 676 -26.56 44.13 27.26
C ASN A 676 -26.37 44.28 25.76
N ALA A 677 -25.25 43.80 25.22
CA ALA A 677 -24.92 43.92 23.82
C ALA A 677 -24.82 42.53 23.17
N GLN A 678 -25.62 42.34 22.13
CA GLN A 678 -25.80 41.09 21.40
C GLN A 678 -25.39 41.27 19.95
N PHE A 679 -24.53 40.41 19.41
CA PHE A 679 -24.02 40.60 18.06
C PHE A 679 -23.48 39.31 17.44
N HIS A 680 -23.49 39.28 16.12
CA HIS A 680 -22.69 38.38 15.31
C HIS A 680 -21.51 39.12 14.69
N TRP A 681 -20.50 38.37 14.24
CA TRP A 681 -19.42 38.91 13.42
C TRP A 681 -18.95 37.92 12.36
N GLU A 682 -18.37 38.49 11.31
CA GLU A 682 -17.56 37.82 10.29
C GLU A 682 -16.20 38.52 10.21
N ALA A 683 -15.12 37.74 10.26
CA ALA A 683 -13.75 38.16 10.09
C ALA A 683 -13.21 37.56 8.78
N ASN A 684 -12.85 38.42 7.84
CA ASN A 684 -12.53 38.07 6.47
C ASN A 684 -11.07 38.40 6.15
N ALA A 685 -10.30 37.38 5.76
CA ALA A 685 -8.90 37.46 5.36
C ALA A 685 -8.61 36.63 4.09
N ARG A 686 -9.57 36.59 3.15
CA ARG A 686 -9.45 35.82 1.89
C ARG A 686 -8.26 36.28 1.04
N LEU A 687 -7.82 35.41 0.11
CA LEU A 687 -6.63 35.60 -0.75
C LEU A 687 -6.89 36.44 -2.00
#